data_AF-A0AAJ0MC37-F1
#
_entry.id   AF-A0AAJ0MC37-F1
#
_cell.length_a   1.000
_cell.length_b   1.000
_cell.length_c   1.000
_cell.angle_alpha   90.00
_cell.angle_beta   90.00
_cell.angle_gamma   90.00
#
_symmetry.space_group_name_H-M   'P 1'
#
loop_
_entity.id
_entity.type
_entity.pdbx_description
1 polymer ?
#
loop_
_entity_poly.entity_id
_entity_poly.type
_entity_poly.pdbx_seq_one_letter_code
_entity_poly.pdbx_strand_id
1 'polypeptide(L)'
;MKIYLVRVCDRSDGSLYIEYKPDATTDDEYIAISHVWGTPETVEKSTVDGVKWDVSLSPGKRDILTLLRRDDICGDDWFWMDLFCIDQTDSPTISIADQLMAIPLVYKSSRCVKVLVESPVCQRWQDTVMEAFERKPINPEALQEQELGHGGSCPHLLFTDPWFERLWTRQEGLYANVLRFVVLQPAPCARQEREPARDGQGQVKAWISHGTLLEKRFLAEEFLRDKLAYHGKREPSQDASAADSPLLSSLYFDVVYRHGANFTLAYECEPGPDPKYSPIMAAWRSQRRTTKPCDYILAVFPDIAGYRVPSEGARKMSFPELLRHAMTQPAMSANFQLAPKVPRGLNGPTPRATESALPWLAEEPSSIGEAYDTFTAVDIRTGEEPTQNTSTGRKRASLVPGAILNLQETNAAPSGLESLKEDWKGFVNMNQHVALASASGPCTGLARRNLIINDETAVGPLLHQYFAEEFMKIAVSEYLLPRGGGMEGLSLRTEGVLSFDQLLLGGEGGGVSEEEFTRELKRFLVCLICGTSLPTADRVLEVADVARLSTSHGPLLAVVHRATRLSMMNEQQQKEKLVLLCGSMWPVEGFHIGVRINGGASVRGRTIVPNQKVWDSVAAVAAAAGGGGGGGAAAATPVTTPPAVAPPPPAATGPSSSSSSSSSAAAAAATVARNNEGTAINTTTTAEPETVKKVGVLGCCSIL
;
A
#
# COMPACT_ATOMS: atom_id res chain seq x y z
N MET A 1 -10.94 -30.24 -1.76
CA MET A 1 -11.43 -29.56 -3.00
C MET A 1 -10.72 -30.17 -4.20
N LYS A 2 -11.40 -30.36 -5.35
CA LYS A 2 -10.73 -30.89 -6.56
C LYS A 2 -9.77 -29.87 -7.16
N ILE A 3 -8.57 -30.31 -7.51
CA ILE A 3 -7.50 -29.51 -8.11
C ILE A 3 -6.72 -30.35 -9.12
N TYR A 4 -5.85 -29.72 -9.91
CA TYR A 4 -4.85 -30.42 -10.70
C TYR A 4 -3.51 -30.38 -9.99
N LEU A 5 -2.83 -31.52 -9.92
CA LEU A 5 -1.43 -31.60 -9.54
C LEU A 5 -0.62 -32.11 -10.72
N VAL A 6 0.64 -31.70 -10.77
CA VAL A 6 1.58 -32.11 -11.81
C VAL A 6 2.90 -32.56 -11.20
N ARG A 7 3.69 -33.31 -11.96
CA ARG A 7 5.10 -33.58 -11.65
C ARG A 7 5.93 -33.61 -12.92
N VAL A 8 7.24 -33.36 -12.81
CA VAL A 8 8.17 -33.50 -13.93
C VAL A 8 8.65 -34.94 -13.99
N CYS A 9 8.56 -35.58 -15.15
CA CYS A 9 8.99 -36.96 -15.37
C CYS A 9 10.04 -37.05 -16.47
N ASP A 10 10.93 -38.02 -16.33
CA ASP A 10 11.91 -38.40 -17.34
C ASP A 10 11.29 -39.38 -18.34
N ARG A 11 11.51 -39.15 -19.63
CA ARG A 11 11.26 -40.14 -20.68
C ARG A 11 12.42 -41.11 -20.81
N SER A 12 12.19 -42.18 -21.57
CA SER A 12 13.24 -43.14 -21.92
C SER A 12 14.40 -42.52 -22.72
N ASP A 13 14.19 -41.39 -23.40
CA ASP A 13 15.21 -40.64 -24.14
C ASP A 13 15.90 -39.55 -23.30
N GLY A 14 15.55 -39.41 -22.03
CA GLY A 14 16.07 -38.40 -21.11
C GLY A 14 15.42 -37.01 -21.24
N SER A 15 14.44 -36.83 -22.14
CA SER A 15 13.64 -35.60 -22.18
C SER A 15 12.69 -35.51 -21.00
N LEU A 16 12.45 -34.28 -20.53
CA LEU A 16 11.51 -34.01 -19.44
C LEU A 16 10.12 -33.67 -19.98
N TYR A 17 9.09 -34.08 -19.25
CA TYR A 17 7.69 -33.70 -19.54
C TYR A 17 6.85 -33.57 -18.26
N ILE A 18 5.70 -32.90 -18.38
CA ILE A 18 4.72 -32.77 -17.31
C ILE A 18 3.73 -33.95 -17.33
N GLU A 19 3.62 -34.66 -16.20
CA GLU A 19 2.55 -35.62 -15.94
C GLU A 19 1.45 -34.98 -15.06
N TYR A 20 0.19 -35.21 -15.41
CA TYR A 20 -0.98 -34.69 -14.68
C TYR A 20 -1.61 -35.75 -13.77
N LYS A 21 -2.03 -35.33 -12.58
CA LYS A 21 -2.95 -36.07 -11.70
C LYS A 21 -4.33 -35.39 -11.72
N PRO A 22 -5.25 -35.82 -12.61
CA PRO A 22 -6.48 -35.08 -12.90
C PRO A 22 -7.53 -35.12 -11.76
N ASP A 23 -7.50 -36.16 -10.93
CA ASP A 23 -8.45 -36.36 -9.82
C ASP A 23 -7.84 -35.98 -8.46
N ALA A 24 -6.83 -35.11 -8.45
CA ALA A 24 -6.19 -34.65 -7.23
C ALA A 24 -7.13 -33.76 -6.39
N THR A 25 -6.81 -33.66 -5.11
CA THR A 25 -7.50 -32.83 -4.15
C THR A 25 -6.51 -32.06 -3.28
N THR A 26 -7.00 -31.03 -2.60
CA THR A 26 -6.23 -30.30 -1.57
C THR A 26 -5.80 -31.15 -0.39
N ASP A 27 -6.30 -32.39 -0.25
CA ASP A 27 -5.94 -33.31 0.83
C ASP A 27 -4.75 -34.20 0.45
N ASP A 28 -4.35 -34.21 -0.83
CA ASP A 28 -3.13 -34.86 -1.29
C ASP A 28 -1.88 -34.11 -0.77
N GLU A 29 -0.75 -34.82 -0.65
CA GLU A 29 0.54 -34.18 -0.33
C GLU A 29 1.17 -33.60 -1.60
N TYR A 30 1.48 -32.29 -1.57
CA TYR A 30 2.15 -31.60 -2.67
C TYR A 30 2.88 -30.33 -2.21
N ILE A 31 3.75 -29.81 -3.09
CA ILE A 31 4.38 -28.49 -2.97
C ILE A 31 3.61 -27.48 -3.81
N ALA A 32 3.40 -26.26 -3.34
CA ALA A 32 2.91 -25.18 -4.21
C ALA A 32 4.09 -24.30 -4.66
N ILE A 33 4.10 -23.91 -5.93
CA ILE A 33 5.12 -23.04 -6.51
C ILE A 33 4.53 -21.64 -6.68
N SER A 34 5.21 -20.66 -6.12
CA SER A 34 4.91 -19.24 -6.27
C SER A 34 6.01 -18.58 -7.08
N HIS A 35 5.65 -17.84 -8.12
CA HIS A 35 6.64 -17.21 -9.01
C HIS A 35 6.10 -15.96 -9.69
N VAL A 36 7.02 -15.17 -10.24
CA VAL A 36 6.69 -14.06 -11.14
C VAL A 36 6.81 -14.53 -12.59
N TRP A 37 5.84 -14.23 -13.45
CA TRP A 37 5.88 -14.69 -14.85
C TRP A 37 6.99 -14.01 -15.67
N GLY A 38 7.53 -12.89 -15.19
CA GLY A 38 8.33 -11.93 -15.95
C GLY A 38 7.50 -10.70 -16.30
N THR A 39 8.10 -9.63 -16.84
CA THR A 39 7.35 -8.43 -17.25
C THR A 39 6.64 -8.66 -18.59
N PRO A 40 5.51 -7.99 -18.89
CA PRO A 40 4.83 -8.16 -20.18
C PRO A 40 5.75 -8.02 -21.41
N GLU A 41 6.82 -7.23 -21.30
CA GLU A 41 7.79 -6.97 -22.36
C GLU A 41 8.84 -8.09 -22.53
N THR A 42 9.02 -8.92 -21.51
CA THR A 42 10.08 -9.95 -21.48
C THR A 42 9.53 -11.37 -21.60
N VAL A 43 8.22 -11.55 -21.43
CA VAL A 43 7.58 -12.85 -21.40
C VAL A 43 7.25 -13.34 -22.80
N GLU A 44 7.62 -14.59 -23.09
CA GLU A 44 7.40 -15.23 -24.38
C GLU A 44 6.46 -16.43 -24.20
N LYS A 45 5.60 -16.68 -25.20
CA LYS A 45 4.81 -17.92 -25.26
C LYS A 45 5.73 -19.08 -25.58
N SER A 46 5.63 -20.13 -24.80
CA SER A 46 6.42 -21.35 -24.92
C SER A 46 5.52 -22.57 -24.81
N THR A 47 5.76 -23.56 -25.66
CA THR A 47 5.12 -24.87 -25.54
C THR A 47 5.95 -25.70 -24.55
N VAL A 48 5.29 -26.17 -23.49
CA VAL A 48 5.91 -27.05 -22.48
C VAL A 48 5.35 -28.45 -22.66
N ASP A 49 6.25 -29.42 -22.71
CA ASP A 49 5.87 -30.80 -22.99
C ASP A 49 4.99 -31.38 -21.87
N GLY A 50 3.91 -32.06 -22.26
CA GLY A 50 2.84 -32.52 -21.37
C GLY A 50 1.73 -31.49 -21.11
N VAL A 51 1.96 -30.19 -21.35
CA VAL A 51 0.96 -29.14 -21.14
C VAL A 51 0.15 -28.91 -22.41
N LYS A 52 -1.18 -28.83 -22.30
CA LYS A 52 -2.10 -28.77 -23.46
C LYS A 52 -2.23 -27.38 -24.09
N TRP A 53 -1.70 -26.34 -23.45
CA TRP A 53 -1.77 -24.94 -23.87
C TRP A 53 -0.39 -24.29 -23.80
N ASP A 54 -0.22 -23.20 -24.53
CA ASP A 54 1.00 -22.39 -24.44
C ASP A 54 1.07 -21.69 -23.09
N VAL A 55 2.26 -21.67 -22.50
CA VAL A 55 2.53 -20.97 -21.24
C VAL A 55 3.40 -19.76 -21.50
N SER A 56 3.20 -18.73 -20.69
CA SER A 56 3.95 -17.49 -20.74
C SER A 56 5.12 -17.55 -19.75
N LEU A 57 6.34 -17.61 -20.26
CA LEU A 57 7.57 -17.78 -19.46
C LEU A 57 8.53 -16.60 -19.64
N SER A 58 9.21 -16.23 -18.55
CA SER A 58 10.33 -15.28 -18.57
C SER A 58 11.57 -15.93 -19.24
N PRO A 59 12.56 -15.13 -19.67
CA PRO A 59 13.82 -15.67 -20.18
C PRO A 59 14.54 -16.58 -19.17
N GLY A 60 14.43 -16.26 -17.87
CA GLY A 60 15.03 -17.03 -16.78
C GLY A 60 14.37 -18.40 -16.55
N LYS A 61 13.16 -18.62 -17.07
CA LYS A 61 12.39 -19.87 -16.97
C LYS A 61 12.26 -20.61 -18.30
N ARG A 62 13.05 -20.28 -19.34
CA ARG A 62 12.96 -20.98 -20.63
C ARG A 62 13.14 -22.49 -20.52
N ASP A 63 13.98 -22.94 -19.58
CA ASP A 63 14.13 -24.36 -19.24
C ASP A 63 13.42 -24.71 -17.92
N ILE A 64 12.12 -24.41 -17.86
CA ILE A 64 11.33 -24.55 -16.63
C ILE A 64 11.29 -26.00 -16.11
N LEU A 65 11.32 -26.99 -16.99
CA LEU A 65 11.24 -28.40 -16.58
C LEU A 65 12.51 -28.84 -15.85
N THR A 66 13.69 -28.50 -16.37
CA THR A 66 14.96 -28.78 -15.68
C THR A 66 15.04 -28.06 -14.34
N LEU A 67 14.56 -26.80 -14.28
CA LEU A 67 14.50 -26.05 -13.03
C LEU A 67 13.60 -26.76 -12.00
N LEU A 68 12.37 -27.13 -12.38
CA LEU A 68 11.44 -27.78 -11.46
C LEU A 68 11.90 -29.20 -11.07
N ARG A 69 12.65 -29.88 -11.93
CA ARG A 69 13.22 -31.21 -11.65
C ARG A 69 14.29 -31.21 -10.56
N ARG A 70 14.87 -30.05 -10.20
CA ARG A 70 15.85 -29.95 -9.11
C ARG A 70 15.25 -30.38 -7.77
N ASP A 71 16.03 -31.12 -6.97
CA ASP A 71 15.62 -31.62 -5.64
C ASP A 71 15.26 -30.49 -4.66
N ASP A 72 15.95 -29.34 -4.76
CA ASP A 72 15.66 -28.18 -3.92
C ASP A 72 14.36 -27.46 -4.33
N ILE A 73 13.76 -27.80 -5.48
CA ILE A 73 12.51 -27.22 -6.01
C ILE A 73 11.35 -28.23 -6.00
N CYS A 74 11.22 -29.17 -6.94
CA CYS A 74 10.17 -30.19 -6.86
C CYS A 74 10.71 -31.61 -6.79
N GLY A 75 11.87 -31.89 -7.40
CA GLY A 75 12.36 -33.26 -7.53
C GLY A 75 11.32 -34.17 -8.21
N ASP A 76 11.02 -35.30 -7.57
CA ASP A 76 9.98 -36.27 -7.97
C ASP A 76 8.57 -35.98 -7.40
N ASP A 77 8.43 -34.96 -6.55
CA ASP A 77 7.18 -34.69 -5.84
C ASP A 77 6.09 -34.12 -6.76
N TRP A 78 4.84 -34.36 -6.37
CA TRP A 78 3.70 -33.63 -6.94
C TRP A 78 3.74 -32.17 -6.50
N PHE A 79 3.46 -31.28 -7.44
CA PHE A 79 3.38 -29.86 -7.17
C PHE A 79 2.18 -29.20 -7.87
N TRP A 80 1.81 -28.04 -7.34
CA TRP A 80 0.84 -27.13 -7.92
C TRP A 80 1.54 -25.86 -8.38
N MET A 81 1.32 -25.45 -9.63
CA MET A 81 1.82 -24.21 -10.20
C MET A 81 0.73 -23.67 -11.12
N ASP A 82 0.35 -22.40 -10.94
CA ASP A 82 -0.76 -21.77 -11.65
C ASP A 82 -0.70 -21.97 -13.18
N LEU A 83 0.49 -21.87 -13.77
CA LEU A 83 0.76 -22.05 -15.20
C LEU A 83 0.32 -23.41 -15.75
N PHE A 84 0.43 -24.47 -14.95
CA PHE A 84 0.14 -25.84 -15.38
C PHE A 84 -1.17 -26.37 -14.81
N CYS A 85 -1.57 -25.88 -13.64
CA CYS A 85 -2.68 -26.41 -12.86
C CYS A 85 -3.96 -25.59 -12.97
N ILE A 86 -3.91 -24.38 -13.56
CA ILE A 86 -5.12 -23.65 -13.95
C ILE A 86 -5.38 -23.93 -15.43
N ASP A 87 -6.49 -24.61 -15.72
CA ASP A 87 -6.90 -24.91 -17.08
C ASP A 87 -7.34 -23.61 -17.76
N GLN A 88 -6.52 -23.15 -18.71
CA GLN A 88 -6.73 -21.90 -19.46
C GLN A 88 -7.48 -22.13 -20.79
N THR A 89 -8.00 -23.33 -21.04
CA THR A 89 -8.78 -23.62 -22.25
C THR A 89 -10.17 -22.97 -22.19
N ASP A 90 -10.86 -22.89 -23.33
CA ASP A 90 -12.21 -22.30 -23.42
C ASP A 90 -13.29 -23.12 -22.69
N SER A 91 -13.01 -24.41 -22.47
CA SER A 91 -13.93 -25.37 -21.85
C SER A 91 -13.25 -26.16 -20.73
N PRO A 92 -12.85 -25.50 -19.63
CA PRO A 92 -12.12 -26.16 -18.56
C PRO A 92 -13.07 -27.10 -17.80
N THR A 93 -12.54 -28.24 -17.35
CA THR A 93 -13.36 -29.23 -16.62
C THR A 93 -13.81 -28.69 -15.25
N ILE A 94 -12.97 -27.86 -14.62
CA ILE A 94 -13.30 -27.08 -13.43
C ILE A 94 -13.56 -25.65 -13.88
N SER A 95 -14.70 -25.06 -13.51
CA SER A 95 -15.02 -23.70 -13.94
C SER A 95 -13.92 -22.72 -13.48
N ILE A 96 -13.65 -21.68 -14.27
CA ILE A 96 -12.61 -20.71 -13.90
C ILE A 96 -12.92 -20.02 -12.55
N ALA A 97 -14.20 -19.82 -12.25
CA ALA A 97 -14.63 -19.27 -10.97
C ALA A 97 -14.28 -20.21 -9.81
N ASP A 98 -14.51 -21.52 -9.96
CA ASP A 98 -14.14 -22.52 -8.95
C ASP A 98 -12.62 -22.64 -8.81
N GLN A 99 -11.87 -22.61 -9.92
CA GLN A 99 -10.40 -22.61 -9.90
C GLN A 99 -9.85 -21.40 -9.14
N LEU A 100 -10.39 -20.20 -9.38
CA LEU A 100 -9.99 -18.97 -8.67
C LEU A 100 -10.35 -19.03 -7.18
N MET A 101 -11.53 -19.56 -6.83
CA MET A 101 -11.93 -19.77 -5.44
C MET A 101 -11.11 -20.88 -4.75
N ALA A 102 -10.40 -21.72 -5.50
CA ALA A 102 -9.55 -22.78 -4.97
C ALA A 102 -8.20 -22.29 -4.45
N ILE A 103 -7.68 -21.21 -5.04
CA ILE A 103 -6.32 -20.73 -4.82
C ILE A 103 -5.97 -20.61 -3.32
N PRO A 104 -6.83 -20.01 -2.46
CA PRO A 104 -6.52 -19.94 -1.03
C PRO A 104 -6.32 -21.29 -0.37
N LEU A 105 -7.19 -22.26 -0.67
CA LEU A 105 -7.10 -23.61 -0.12
C LEU A 105 -5.89 -24.37 -0.65
N VAL A 106 -5.52 -24.17 -1.92
CA VAL A 106 -4.33 -24.80 -2.52
C VAL A 106 -3.06 -24.43 -1.76
N TYR A 107 -2.82 -23.14 -1.58
CA TYR A 107 -1.60 -22.68 -0.91
C TYR A 107 -1.59 -23.00 0.59
N LYS A 108 -2.76 -22.92 1.25
CA LYS A 108 -2.91 -23.27 2.66
C LYS A 108 -2.69 -24.76 2.94
N SER A 109 -3.12 -25.65 2.05
CA SER A 109 -3.03 -27.10 2.23
C SER A 109 -1.71 -27.70 1.75
N SER A 110 -0.93 -26.95 0.97
CA SER A 110 0.38 -27.39 0.51
C SER A 110 1.34 -27.66 1.67
N ARG A 111 2.24 -28.64 1.51
CA ARG A 111 3.30 -28.95 2.48
C ARG A 111 4.21 -27.74 2.71
N CYS A 112 4.52 -27.04 1.64
CA CYS A 112 5.21 -25.77 1.65
C CYS A 112 4.98 -25.03 0.33
N VAL A 113 5.15 -23.72 0.38
CA VAL A 113 5.16 -22.85 -0.80
C VAL A 113 6.60 -22.48 -1.11
N LYS A 114 7.08 -22.88 -2.29
CA LYS A 114 8.41 -22.50 -2.78
C LYS A 114 8.30 -21.29 -3.69
N VAL A 115 8.95 -20.20 -3.28
CA VAL A 115 9.02 -18.95 -4.00
C VAL A 115 10.25 -18.95 -4.89
N LEU A 116 10.07 -18.91 -6.20
CA LEU A 116 11.17 -18.88 -7.16
C LEU A 116 11.62 -17.43 -7.40
N VAL A 117 12.77 -17.06 -6.84
CA VAL A 117 13.38 -15.73 -6.97
C VAL A 117 14.28 -15.71 -8.20
N GLU A 118 13.87 -14.97 -9.22
CA GLU A 118 14.60 -14.87 -10.49
C GLU A 118 15.64 -13.77 -10.49
N SER A 119 15.41 -12.72 -9.71
CA SER A 119 16.31 -11.57 -9.69
C SER A 119 17.66 -11.96 -9.11
N PRO A 120 18.76 -11.38 -9.61
CA PRO A 120 20.08 -11.58 -9.03
C PRO A 120 20.12 -11.23 -7.53
N VAL A 121 20.70 -12.12 -6.71
CA VAL A 121 20.88 -11.88 -5.26
C VAL A 121 22.36 -11.87 -4.89
N CYS A 122 22.82 -10.81 -4.23
CA CYS A 122 24.20 -10.58 -3.84
C CYS A 122 24.67 -11.58 -2.78
N GLN A 123 25.42 -12.60 -3.18
CA GLN A 123 25.88 -13.65 -2.27
C GLN A 123 26.77 -13.09 -1.15
N ARG A 124 27.68 -12.16 -1.47
CA ARG A 124 28.57 -11.55 -0.48
C ARG A 124 27.81 -10.81 0.62
N TRP A 125 26.73 -10.10 0.26
CA TRP A 125 25.91 -9.40 1.24
C TRP A 125 25.13 -10.38 2.11
N GLN A 126 24.54 -11.40 1.47
CA GLN A 126 23.86 -12.49 2.14
C GLN A 126 24.74 -13.12 3.23
N ASP A 127 25.96 -13.54 2.86
CA ASP A 127 26.91 -14.19 3.76
C ASP A 127 27.31 -13.25 4.90
N THR A 128 27.53 -11.96 4.60
CA THR A 128 27.89 -10.94 5.61
C THR A 128 26.79 -10.79 6.67
N VAL A 129 25.53 -10.72 6.25
CA VAL A 129 24.38 -10.58 7.17
C VAL A 129 24.16 -11.84 7.98
N MET A 130 24.29 -13.02 7.36
CA MET A 130 24.20 -14.31 8.05
C MET A 130 25.29 -14.47 9.10
N GLU A 131 26.55 -14.17 8.78
CA GLU A 131 27.65 -14.18 9.75
C GLU A 131 27.45 -13.20 10.90
N ALA A 132 26.94 -12.00 10.61
CA ALA A 132 26.67 -11.00 11.65
C ALA A 132 25.63 -11.49 12.65
N PHE A 133 24.60 -12.18 12.18
CA PHE A 133 23.52 -12.73 13.00
C PHE A 133 23.99 -13.88 13.89
N GLU A 134 24.84 -14.76 13.36
CA GLU A 134 25.43 -15.87 14.13
C GLU A 134 26.30 -15.37 15.30
N ARG A 135 26.91 -14.19 15.16
CA ARG A 135 27.77 -13.62 16.20
C ARG A 135 26.98 -12.94 17.31
N LYS A 136 25.96 -12.14 16.97
CA LYS A 136 25.20 -11.33 17.94
C LYS A 136 23.78 -11.04 17.42
N PRO A 137 22.81 -10.79 18.33
CA PRO A 137 21.54 -10.21 17.94
C PRO A 137 21.77 -8.92 17.15
N ILE A 138 21.20 -8.86 15.95
CA ILE A 138 21.33 -7.69 15.09
C ILE A 138 20.31 -6.64 15.54
N ASN A 139 20.76 -5.39 15.72
CA ASN A 139 19.87 -4.25 15.87
C ASN A 139 19.15 -4.01 14.52
N PRO A 140 17.80 -4.05 14.45
CA PRO A 140 17.06 -3.92 13.20
C PRO A 140 17.31 -2.60 12.46
N GLU A 141 17.42 -1.49 13.18
CA GLU A 141 17.69 -0.17 12.60
C GLU A 141 19.10 -0.13 11.99
N ALA A 142 20.09 -0.67 12.70
CA ALA A 142 21.46 -0.76 12.19
C ALA A 142 21.55 -1.66 10.95
N LEU A 143 20.79 -2.77 10.91
CA LEU A 143 20.71 -3.64 9.72
C LEU A 143 20.13 -2.86 8.54
N GLN A 144 19.01 -2.17 8.75
CA GLN A 144 18.37 -1.37 7.71
C GLN A 144 19.33 -0.30 7.17
N GLU A 145 20.04 0.42 8.03
CA GLU A 145 21.01 1.43 7.58
C GLU A 145 22.16 0.82 6.76
N GLN A 146 22.69 -0.33 7.18
CA GLN A 146 23.73 -1.03 6.43
C GLN A 146 23.22 -1.61 5.12
N GLU A 147 22.01 -2.16 5.11
CA GLU A 147 21.32 -2.70 3.93
C GLU A 147 21.06 -1.61 2.89
N LEU A 148 20.58 -0.44 3.31
CA LEU A 148 20.38 0.72 2.44
C LEU A 148 21.72 1.28 1.93
N GLY A 149 22.75 1.32 2.79
CA GLY A 149 24.11 1.70 2.42
C GLY A 149 24.74 0.73 1.40
N HIS A 150 24.49 -0.57 1.53
CA HIS A 150 24.88 -1.58 0.55
C HIS A 150 24.12 -1.39 -0.76
N GLY A 151 22.79 -1.36 -0.66
CA GLY A 151 21.87 -1.29 -1.78
C GLY A 151 22.11 -0.07 -2.67
N GLY A 152 22.49 1.07 -2.10
CA GLY A 152 22.81 2.29 -2.85
C GLY A 152 23.92 2.13 -3.90
N SER A 153 24.68 1.03 -3.86
CA SER A 153 25.68 0.64 -4.85
C SER A 153 25.49 -0.75 -5.44
N CYS A 154 24.66 -1.61 -4.86
CA CYS A 154 24.40 -2.97 -5.36
C CYS A 154 22.89 -3.23 -5.36
N PRO A 155 22.25 -3.34 -6.54
CA PRO A 155 20.81 -3.55 -6.62
C PRO A 155 20.37 -4.99 -6.34
N HIS A 156 21.31 -5.93 -6.19
CA HIS A 156 21.04 -7.37 -6.08
C HIS A 156 20.62 -7.76 -4.66
N LEU A 157 19.51 -7.22 -4.16
CA LEU A 157 18.95 -7.57 -2.84
C LEU A 157 17.66 -8.37 -3.01
N LEU A 158 17.43 -9.41 -2.21
CA LEU A 158 16.29 -10.32 -2.41
C LEU A 158 14.94 -9.59 -2.40
N PHE A 159 14.74 -8.62 -1.49
CA PHE A 159 13.49 -7.86 -1.39
C PHE A 159 13.27 -6.88 -2.56
N THR A 160 14.22 -6.76 -3.48
CA THR A 160 14.04 -6.02 -4.74
C THR A 160 13.43 -6.88 -5.85
N ASP A 161 13.27 -8.18 -5.62
CA ASP A 161 12.63 -9.07 -6.58
C ASP A 161 11.16 -8.65 -6.81
N PRO A 162 10.69 -8.65 -8.08
CA PRO A 162 9.31 -8.29 -8.43
C PRO A 162 8.23 -9.14 -7.73
N TRP A 163 8.59 -10.27 -7.10
CA TRP A 163 7.68 -11.06 -6.29
C TRP A 163 7.02 -10.24 -5.17
N PHE A 164 7.74 -9.27 -4.58
CA PHE A 164 7.17 -8.37 -3.58
C PHE A 164 6.24 -7.29 -4.15
N GLU A 165 6.21 -7.13 -5.47
CA GLU A 165 5.42 -6.10 -6.15
C GLU A 165 4.17 -6.65 -6.82
N ARG A 166 4.06 -7.96 -7.02
CA ARG A 166 2.89 -8.55 -7.68
C ARG A 166 1.75 -8.81 -6.72
N LEU A 167 0.54 -8.61 -7.22
CA LEU A 167 -0.68 -8.84 -6.45
C LEU A 167 -0.91 -10.33 -6.20
N TRP A 168 -0.78 -11.16 -7.23
CA TRP A 168 -1.04 -12.60 -7.10
C TRP A 168 -0.09 -13.25 -6.10
N THR A 169 1.21 -12.98 -6.20
CA THR A 169 2.23 -13.49 -5.26
C THR A 169 1.97 -13.11 -3.81
N ARG A 170 1.26 -12.00 -3.54
CA ARG A 170 0.77 -11.66 -2.20
C ARG A 170 -0.05 -12.81 -1.63
N GLN A 171 -1.08 -13.26 -2.35
CA GLN A 171 -1.96 -14.34 -1.90
C GLN A 171 -1.19 -15.63 -1.68
N GLU A 172 -0.34 -15.98 -2.64
CA GLU A 172 0.47 -17.21 -2.62
C GLU A 172 1.33 -17.26 -1.34
N GLY A 173 1.99 -16.14 -1.03
CA GLY A 173 2.74 -15.97 0.21
C GLY A 173 1.86 -15.89 1.46
N LEU A 174 0.73 -15.19 1.37
CA LEU A 174 -0.19 -14.93 2.49
C LEU A 174 -0.83 -16.22 3.01
N TYR A 175 -1.15 -17.18 2.15
CA TYR A 175 -1.81 -18.43 2.52
C TYR A 175 -0.84 -19.54 2.94
N ALA A 176 0.44 -19.41 2.60
CA ALA A 176 1.47 -20.42 2.89
C ALA A 176 1.71 -20.64 4.39
N ASN A 177 1.54 -21.85 4.92
CA ASN A 177 1.97 -22.13 6.30
C ASN A 177 3.50 -22.23 6.44
N VAL A 178 4.17 -22.61 5.35
CA VAL A 178 5.62 -22.68 5.23
C VAL A 178 6.04 -22.00 3.93
N LEU A 179 6.89 -20.99 4.01
CA LEU A 179 7.53 -20.36 2.86
C LEU A 179 8.98 -20.80 2.75
N ARG A 180 9.43 -21.05 1.52
CA ARG A 180 10.85 -21.27 1.18
C ARG A 180 11.20 -20.49 -0.07
N PHE A 181 12.15 -19.57 0.02
CA PHE A 181 12.64 -18.82 -1.11
C PHE A 181 13.79 -19.58 -1.76
N VAL A 182 13.72 -19.77 -3.07
CA VAL A 182 14.77 -20.43 -3.86
C VAL A 182 15.36 -19.39 -4.78
N VAL A 183 16.61 -19.00 -4.50
CA VAL A 183 17.37 -18.06 -5.32
C VAL A 183 17.88 -18.79 -6.56
N LEU A 184 17.35 -18.43 -7.73
CA LEU A 184 17.75 -19.05 -9.00
C LEU A 184 19.05 -18.46 -9.55
N GLN A 185 19.36 -17.20 -9.19
CA GLN A 185 20.51 -16.45 -9.71
C GLN A 185 21.33 -15.82 -8.57
N PRO A 186 22.10 -16.61 -7.79
CA PRO A 186 23.09 -16.02 -6.89
C PRO A 186 24.14 -15.28 -7.72
N ALA A 187 24.44 -14.05 -7.35
CA ALA A 187 25.30 -13.15 -8.12
C ALA A 187 26.42 -12.56 -7.25
N PRO A 188 27.58 -12.25 -7.86
CA PRO A 188 28.61 -11.48 -7.17
C PRO A 188 28.09 -10.09 -6.81
N CYS A 189 28.72 -9.47 -5.81
CA CYS A 189 28.39 -8.12 -5.41
C CYS A 189 28.64 -7.14 -6.56
N ALA A 190 27.59 -6.44 -7.00
CA ALA A 190 27.66 -5.45 -8.07
C ALA A 190 28.16 -4.08 -7.60
N ARG A 191 28.54 -3.92 -6.32
CA ARG A 191 29.20 -2.71 -5.85
C ARG A 191 30.52 -2.59 -6.59
N GLN A 192 30.55 -1.78 -7.63
CA GLN A 192 31.80 -1.26 -8.19
C GLN A 192 32.51 -0.51 -7.06
N GLU A 193 33.84 -0.58 -7.02
CA GLU A 193 34.65 0.33 -6.21
C GLU A 193 34.41 1.76 -6.73
N ARG A 194 33.31 2.36 -6.31
CA ARG A 194 32.95 3.72 -6.73
C ARG A 194 34.03 4.63 -6.17
N GLU A 195 34.69 5.37 -7.05
CA GLU A 195 35.30 6.62 -6.64
C GLU A 195 34.20 7.46 -5.97
N PRO A 196 34.45 8.05 -4.78
CA PRO A 196 33.45 8.83 -4.07
C PRO A 196 32.89 9.89 -5.03
N ALA A 197 31.57 9.95 -5.17
CA ALA A 197 30.89 10.92 -6.02
C ALA A 197 31.29 12.33 -5.60
N ARG A 198 32.26 12.92 -6.30
CA ARG A 198 32.74 14.28 -6.03
C ARG A 198 31.83 15.35 -6.64
N ASP A 199 30.90 14.97 -7.52
CA ASP A 199 29.93 15.87 -8.13
C ASP A 199 28.53 15.78 -7.48
N GLY A 200 27.74 16.85 -7.63
CA GLY A 200 26.37 16.90 -7.11
C GLY A 200 25.45 15.86 -7.76
N GLN A 201 25.71 15.48 -9.01
CA GLN A 201 24.87 14.52 -9.75
C GLN A 201 24.95 13.10 -9.17
N GLY A 202 26.13 12.66 -8.72
CA GLY A 202 26.30 11.38 -8.06
C GLY A 202 25.61 11.32 -6.70
N GLN A 203 25.58 12.41 -5.94
CA GLN A 203 24.85 12.48 -4.66
C GLN A 203 23.33 12.31 -4.86
N VAL A 204 22.75 13.00 -5.85
CA VAL A 204 21.31 12.87 -6.13
C VAL A 204 20.96 11.46 -6.61
N LYS A 205 21.77 10.86 -7.51
CA LYS A 205 21.58 9.45 -7.93
C LYS A 205 21.62 8.48 -6.75
N ALA A 206 22.57 8.66 -5.82
CA ALA A 206 22.66 7.85 -4.61
C ALA A 206 21.42 8.03 -3.72
N TRP A 207 20.93 9.25 -3.56
CA TRP A 207 19.74 9.55 -2.76
C TRP A 207 18.44 8.99 -3.38
N ILE A 208 18.30 9.00 -4.71
CA ILE A 208 17.19 8.35 -5.44
C ILE A 208 17.25 6.84 -5.27
N SER A 209 18.44 6.25 -5.45
CA SER A 209 18.66 4.81 -5.27
C SER A 209 18.31 4.39 -3.84
N HIS A 210 18.77 5.15 -2.84
CA HIS A 210 18.43 4.93 -1.44
C HIS A 210 16.92 4.96 -1.20
N GLY A 211 16.19 5.95 -1.70
CA GLY A 211 14.73 6.00 -1.56
C GLY A 211 14.02 4.85 -2.27
N THR A 212 14.49 4.48 -3.46
CA THR A 212 14.00 3.34 -4.22
C THR A 212 14.12 2.04 -3.44
N LEU A 213 15.25 1.83 -2.77
CA LEU A 213 15.50 0.64 -1.96
C LEU A 213 14.67 0.64 -0.69
N LEU A 214 14.54 1.80 -0.04
CA LEU A 214 13.68 1.96 1.12
C LEU A 214 12.23 1.61 0.78
N GLU A 215 11.73 2.04 -0.38
CA GLU A 215 10.41 1.66 -0.89
C GLU A 215 10.30 0.14 -1.12
N LYS A 216 11.27 -0.50 -1.79
CA LYS A 216 11.25 -1.97 -1.99
C LYS A 216 11.27 -2.73 -0.67
N ARG A 217 12.12 -2.30 0.26
CA ARG A 217 12.20 -2.86 1.61
C ARG A 217 10.87 -2.74 2.34
N PHE A 218 10.24 -1.57 2.26
CA PHE A 218 8.92 -1.33 2.85
C PHE A 218 7.85 -2.26 2.27
N LEU A 219 7.85 -2.52 0.95
CA LEU A 219 6.93 -3.49 0.34
C LEU A 219 7.09 -4.93 0.90
N ALA A 220 8.34 -5.33 1.15
CA ALA A 220 8.60 -6.60 1.81
C ALA A 220 8.09 -6.61 3.25
N GLU A 221 8.37 -5.57 4.04
CA GLU A 221 7.87 -5.45 5.41
C GLU A 221 6.34 -5.39 5.49
N GLU A 222 5.69 -4.64 4.61
CA GLU A 222 4.22 -4.58 4.53
C GLU A 222 3.63 -5.96 4.28
N PHE A 223 4.22 -6.74 3.36
CA PHE A 223 3.82 -8.13 3.14
C PHE A 223 3.96 -8.99 4.39
N LEU A 224 5.05 -8.84 5.14
CA LEU A 224 5.27 -9.61 6.37
C LEU A 224 4.32 -9.17 7.50
N ARG A 225 4.02 -7.87 7.61
CA ARG A 225 2.99 -7.36 8.54
C ARG A 225 1.61 -7.90 8.19
N ASP A 226 1.26 -7.89 6.91
CA ASP A 226 0.03 -8.45 6.38
C ASP A 226 -0.06 -9.96 6.66
N LYS A 227 1.05 -10.68 6.47
CA LYS A 227 1.18 -12.10 6.82
C LYS A 227 0.95 -12.36 8.31
N LEU A 228 1.57 -11.59 9.19
CA LEU A 228 1.35 -11.72 10.64
C LEU A 228 -0.10 -11.40 11.03
N ALA A 229 -0.67 -10.34 10.45
CA ALA A 229 -2.06 -9.94 10.70
C ALA A 229 -3.06 -11.01 10.22
N TYR A 230 -2.81 -11.64 9.07
CA TYR A 230 -3.60 -12.76 8.54
C TYR A 230 -3.63 -13.94 9.51
N HIS A 231 -2.52 -14.20 10.21
CA HIS A 231 -2.39 -15.24 11.21
C HIS A 231 -2.76 -14.78 12.65
N GLY A 232 -3.38 -13.61 12.81
CA GLY A 232 -3.86 -13.12 14.10
C GLY A 232 -2.77 -12.57 15.02
N LYS A 233 -1.51 -12.55 14.59
CA LYS A 233 -0.41 -11.87 15.28
C LYS A 233 -0.46 -10.40 14.93
N ARG A 234 -1.38 -9.69 15.58
CA ARG A 234 -1.37 -8.23 15.58
C ARG A 234 -0.24 -7.77 16.47
N GLU A 235 0.55 -6.81 15.99
CA GLU A 235 1.40 -6.05 16.89
C GLU A 235 0.51 -5.46 18.01
N PRO A 236 0.95 -5.48 19.27
CA PRO A 236 0.26 -4.77 20.33
C PRO A 236 0.03 -3.33 19.86
N SER A 237 -1.10 -2.75 20.26
CA SER A 237 -1.67 -1.47 19.79
C SER A 237 -0.66 -0.40 19.40
N GLN A 238 -1.07 0.49 18.48
CA GLN A 238 -0.38 1.67 17.89
C GLN A 238 0.57 2.51 18.78
N ASP A 239 0.67 2.22 20.07
CA ASP A 239 1.59 2.80 21.04
C ASP A 239 3.01 2.22 20.97
N ALA A 240 3.20 1.00 20.46
CA ALA A 240 4.54 0.47 20.18
C ALA A 240 5.02 0.98 18.81
N SER A 241 6.14 1.70 18.77
CA SER A 241 6.80 2.10 17.52
C SER A 241 6.94 0.89 16.62
N ALA A 242 6.46 1.00 15.38
CA ALA A 242 6.50 -0.09 14.40
C ALA A 242 7.93 -0.62 14.11
N ALA A 243 8.97 0.11 14.51
CA ALA A 243 10.38 -0.28 14.45
C ALA A 243 10.80 -1.27 15.56
N ASP A 244 10.02 -1.38 16.65
CA ASP A 244 10.34 -2.19 17.84
C ASP A 244 9.52 -3.49 17.89
N SER A 245 9.25 -4.10 16.74
CA SER A 245 8.59 -5.40 16.68
C SER A 245 9.62 -6.51 16.46
N PRO A 246 10.16 -7.15 17.52
CA PRO A 246 11.08 -8.28 17.40
C PRO A 246 10.56 -9.38 16.48
N LEU A 247 9.24 -9.57 16.45
CA LEU A 247 8.58 -10.58 15.64
C LEU A 247 8.72 -10.27 14.14
N LEU A 248 8.44 -9.03 13.74
CA LEU A 248 8.58 -8.61 12.35
C LEU A 248 10.04 -8.64 11.90
N SER A 249 10.97 -8.17 12.73
CA SER A 249 12.41 -8.20 12.39
C SER A 249 12.92 -9.64 12.24
N SER A 250 12.50 -10.55 13.13
CA SER A 250 12.86 -11.97 13.03
C SER A 250 12.29 -12.60 11.77
N LEU A 251 11.02 -12.31 11.46
CA LEU A 251 10.37 -12.80 10.25
C LEU A 251 11.00 -12.24 8.97
N TYR A 252 11.36 -10.96 8.97
CA TYR A 252 12.09 -10.34 7.88
C TYR A 252 13.42 -11.05 7.65
N PHE A 253 14.17 -11.33 8.72
CA PHE A 253 15.43 -12.06 8.63
C PHE A 253 15.24 -13.49 8.10
N ASP A 254 14.26 -14.23 8.61
CA ASP A 254 13.98 -15.60 8.19
C ASP A 254 13.60 -15.67 6.70
N VAL A 255 12.78 -14.73 6.23
CA VAL A 255 12.34 -14.69 4.83
C VAL A 255 13.44 -14.17 3.90
N VAL A 256 14.06 -13.04 4.22
CA VAL A 256 15.00 -12.35 3.33
C VAL A 256 16.39 -12.98 3.35
N TYR A 257 16.83 -13.48 4.51
CA TYR A 257 18.20 -13.95 4.70
C TYR A 257 18.33 -15.46 4.91
N ARG A 258 17.43 -16.09 5.68
CA ARG A 258 17.40 -17.56 5.80
C ARG A 258 16.62 -18.25 4.69
N HIS A 259 15.93 -17.47 3.86
CA HIS A 259 15.12 -17.96 2.76
C HIS A 259 14.04 -18.99 3.18
N GLY A 260 13.54 -18.91 4.42
CA GLY A 260 12.57 -19.88 4.91
C GLY A 260 11.91 -19.46 6.21
N ALA A 261 10.59 -19.59 6.26
CA ALA A 261 9.79 -19.33 7.45
C ALA A 261 8.68 -20.38 7.60
N ASN A 262 8.57 -20.98 8.78
CA ASN A 262 7.44 -21.83 9.17
C ASN A 262 6.58 -21.07 10.17
N PHE A 263 5.44 -20.55 9.74
CA PHE A 263 4.64 -19.63 10.54
C PHE A 263 4.00 -20.32 11.75
N THR A 264 3.49 -21.54 11.57
CA THR A 264 2.86 -22.28 12.66
C THR A 264 3.86 -22.70 13.72
N LEU A 265 5.05 -23.17 13.33
CA LEU A 265 6.05 -23.67 14.28
C LEU A 265 6.96 -22.59 14.86
N ALA A 266 7.48 -21.66 14.04
CA ALA A 266 8.48 -20.69 14.49
C ALA A 266 7.87 -19.42 15.10
N TYR A 267 6.61 -19.10 14.77
CA TYR A 267 5.94 -17.87 15.19
C TYR A 267 4.69 -18.13 16.04
N GLU A 268 4.40 -19.40 16.37
CA GLU A 268 3.23 -19.85 17.13
C GLU A 268 1.92 -19.26 16.59
N CYS A 269 1.81 -19.19 15.26
CA CYS A 269 0.66 -18.62 14.56
C CYS A 269 -0.44 -19.67 14.36
N GLU A 270 -1.68 -19.27 14.62
CA GLU A 270 -2.84 -20.03 14.14
C GLU A 270 -2.95 -19.90 12.62
N PRO A 271 -3.35 -20.96 11.89
CA PRO A 271 -3.61 -20.86 10.45
C PRO A 271 -4.74 -19.87 10.16
N GLY A 272 -4.46 -18.80 9.41
CA GLY A 272 -5.43 -17.74 9.10
C GLY A 272 -6.55 -18.16 8.13
N PRO A 273 -7.46 -17.23 7.76
CA PRO A 273 -7.48 -15.84 8.21
C PRO A 273 -7.99 -15.71 9.65
N ASP A 274 -7.35 -14.84 10.43
CA ASP A 274 -7.86 -14.39 11.72
C ASP A 274 -9.25 -13.75 11.56
N PRO A 275 -10.23 -14.00 12.46
CA PRO A 275 -11.57 -13.45 12.32
C PRO A 275 -11.67 -11.93 12.25
N LYS A 276 -10.67 -11.21 12.78
CA LYS A 276 -10.61 -9.75 12.74
C LYS A 276 -9.83 -9.23 11.54
N TYR A 277 -9.10 -10.07 10.81
CA TYR A 277 -8.33 -9.68 9.63
C TYR A 277 -9.28 -9.11 8.56
N SER A 278 -8.93 -7.93 8.03
CA SER A 278 -9.68 -7.26 6.97
C SER A 278 -8.87 -7.30 5.68
N PRO A 279 -9.21 -8.18 4.72
CA PRO A 279 -8.44 -8.33 3.48
C PRO A 279 -8.35 -7.02 2.70
N ILE A 280 -9.45 -6.25 2.64
CA ILE A 280 -9.51 -4.98 1.91
C ILE A 280 -8.60 -3.94 2.55
N MET A 281 -8.66 -3.79 3.87
CA MET A 281 -7.86 -2.77 4.58
C MET A 281 -6.37 -3.11 4.60
N ALA A 282 -6.02 -4.39 4.74
CA ALA A 282 -4.64 -4.84 4.66
C ALA A 282 -4.08 -4.66 3.24
N ALA A 283 -4.86 -5.03 2.23
CA ALA A 283 -4.45 -4.90 0.84
C ALA A 283 -4.34 -3.44 0.36
N TRP A 284 -5.21 -2.54 0.83
CA TRP A 284 -5.18 -1.12 0.46
C TRP A 284 -3.85 -0.43 0.80
N ARG A 285 -3.16 -0.86 1.87
CA ARG A 285 -1.83 -0.31 2.21
C ARG A 285 -0.76 -0.72 1.21
N SER A 286 -0.94 -1.84 0.53
CA SER A 286 0.02 -2.37 -0.43
C SER A 286 0.05 -1.57 -1.73
N GLN A 287 1.24 -1.46 -2.35
CA GLN A 287 1.41 -0.91 -3.71
C GLN A 287 1.57 -1.99 -4.78
N ARG A 288 1.14 -3.21 -4.48
CA ARG A 288 1.23 -4.33 -5.41
C ARG A 288 0.37 -4.11 -6.65
N ARG A 289 0.85 -4.65 -7.77
CA ARG A 289 0.31 -4.43 -9.12
C ARG A 289 -0.11 -5.73 -9.77
N THR A 290 -1.00 -5.62 -10.74
CA THR A 290 -1.43 -6.70 -11.62
C THR A 290 -1.51 -6.16 -13.05
N THR A 291 -1.53 -7.06 -14.04
CA THR A 291 -1.75 -6.73 -15.44
C THR A 291 -3.23 -6.50 -15.76
N LYS A 292 -4.15 -7.04 -14.96
CA LYS A 292 -5.60 -6.93 -15.18
C LYS A 292 -6.30 -6.32 -13.96
N PRO A 293 -6.95 -5.14 -14.08
CA PRO A 293 -7.59 -4.48 -12.93
C PRO A 293 -8.62 -5.33 -12.17
N CYS A 294 -9.34 -6.24 -12.84
CA CYS A 294 -10.30 -7.13 -12.17
C CYS A 294 -9.64 -8.04 -11.13
N ASP A 295 -8.35 -8.32 -11.26
CA ASP A 295 -7.60 -9.13 -10.30
C ASP A 295 -7.51 -8.46 -8.93
N TYR A 296 -7.63 -7.13 -8.82
CA TYR A 296 -7.72 -6.47 -7.51
C TYR A 296 -8.90 -6.97 -6.68
N ILE A 297 -9.98 -7.46 -7.29
CA ILE A 297 -11.08 -8.11 -6.58
C ILE A 297 -10.84 -9.61 -6.45
N LEU A 298 -10.49 -10.27 -7.56
CA LEU A 298 -10.29 -11.73 -7.59
C LEU A 298 -9.17 -12.19 -6.64
N ALA A 299 -8.24 -11.31 -6.30
CA ALA A 299 -7.12 -11.63 -5.42
C ALA A 299 -7.34 -11.34 -3.94
N VAL A 300 -8.31 -10.48 -3.60
CA VAL A 300 -8.49 -10.02 -2.20
C VAL A 300 -9.78 -10.55 -1.60
N PHE A 301 -10.84 -10.63 -2.42
CA PHE A 301 -12.15 -11.00 -1.93
C PHE A 301 -12.34 -12.50 -1.61
N PRO A 302 -11.57 -13.46 -2.17
CA PRO A 302 -11.70 -14.87 -1.77
C PRO A 302 -11.52 -15.14 -0.26
N ASP A 303 -10.79 -14.28 0.46
CA ASP A 303 -10.65 -14.35 1.92
C ASP A 303 -11.91 -13.93 2.69
N ILE A 304 -12.84 -13.25 2.01
CA ILE A 304 -14.03 -12.70 2.65
C ILE A 304 -15.11 -13.77 2.72
N ALA A 305 -15.45 -14.16 3.95
CA ALA A 305 -16.45 -15.18 4.22
C ALA A 305 -17.77 -14.91 3.47
N GLY A 306 -18.15 -15.87 2.62
CA GLY A 306 -19.39 -15.83 1.84
C GLY A 306 -19.29 -15.14 0.47
N TYR A 307 -18.16 -14.52 0.12
CA TYR A 307 -17.92 -14.06 -1.24
C TYR A 307 -17.88 -15.23 -2.23
N ARG A 308 -18.38 -14.99 -3.44
CA ARG A 308 -18.29 -15.90 -4.59
C ARG A 308 -17.88 -15.14 -5.84
N VAL A 309 -16.91 -15.68 -6.58
CA VAL A 309 -16.58 -15.17 -7.92
C VAL A 309 -17.78 -15.42 -8.85
N PRO A 310 -18.17 -14.45 -9.71
CA PRO A 310 -19.22 -14.66 -10.70
C PRO A 310 -18.93 -15.90 -11.56
N SER A 311 -19.91 -16.77 -11.76
CA SER A 311 -19.75 -18.02 -12.51
C SER A 311 -19.42 -17.79 -13.99
N GLU A 312 -19.90 -16.69 -14.55
CA GLU A 312 -19.70 -16.34 -15.96
C GLU A 312 -18.99 -14.99 -16.09
N GLY A 313 -17.94 -14.95 -16.91
CA GLY A 313 -17.33 -13.70 -17.35
C GLY A 313 -16.59 -12.89 -16.29
N ALA A 314 -16.26 -13.43 -15.12
CA ALA A 314 -15.55 -12.68 -14.08
C ALA A 314 -14.25 -12.00 -14.57
N ARG A 315 -13.48 -12.67 -15.45
CA ARG A 315 -12.27 -12.12 -16.09
C ARG A 315 -12.54 -11.03 -17.14
N LYS A 316 -13.79 -10.90 -17.62
CA LYS A 316 -14.24 -9.93 -18.62
C LYS A 316 -14.87 -8.69 -18.00
N MET A 317 -15.25 -8.76 -16.72
CA MET A 317 -15.81 -7.63 -15.98
C MET A 317 -14.71 -6.61 -15.69
N SER A 318 -15.03 -5.32 -15.79
CA SER A 318 -14.12 -4.26 -15.33
C SER A 318 -13.98 -4.30 -13.80
N PHE A 319 -12.95 -3.63 -13.28
CA PHE A 319 -12.78 -3.51 -11.83
C PHE A 319 -14.04 -2.92 -11.15
N PRO A 320 -14.63 -1.80 -11.63
CA PRO A 320 -15.84 -1.26 -11.02
C PRO A 320 -17.06 -2.18 -11.11
N GLU A 321 -17.23 -2.92 -12.20
CA GLU A 321 -18.32 -3.89 -12.35
C GLU A 321 -18.19 -5.03 -11.34
N LEU A 322 -16.99 -5.60 -11.23
CA LEU A 322 -16.74 -6.73 -10.36
C LEU A 322 -16.82 -6.33 -8.88
N LEU A 323 -16.32 -5.15 -8.50
CA LEU A 323 -16.47 -4.62 -7.15
C LEU A 323 -17.95 -4.39 -6.80
N ARG A 324 -18.74 -3.78 -7.70
CA ARG A 324 -20.17 -3.59 -7.48
C ARG A 324 -20.88 -4.93 -7.31
N HIS A 325 -20.60 -5.90 -8.16
CA HIS A 325 -21.16 -7.25 -8.06
C HIS A 325 -20.79 -7.90 -6.71
N ALA A 326 -19.53 -7.80 -6.29
CA ALA A 326 -19.10 -8.31 -4.99
C ALA A 326 -19.91 -7.67 -3.86
N MET A 327 -20.01 -6.34 -3.83
CA MET A 327 -20.72 -5.61 -2.77
C MET A 327 -22.24 -5.81 -2.77
N THR A 328 -22.85 -6.27 -3.87
CA THR A 328 -24.28 -6.63 -3.90
C THR A 328 -24.56 -8.04 -3.40
N GLN A 329 -23.55 -8.87 -3.18
CA GLN A 329 -23.76 -10.21 -2.62
C GLN A 329 -24.28 -10.11 -1.18
N PRO A 330 -25.24 -10.96 -0.78
CA PRO A 330 -25.82 -10.90 0.57
C PRO A 330 -24.78 -10.99 1.69
N ALA A 331 -23.80 -11.89 1.56
CA ALA A 331 -22.74 -12.03 2.56
C ALA A 331 -21.86 -10.78 2.67
N MET A 332 -21.58 -10.12 1.55
CA MET A 332 -20.75 -8.92 1.52
C MET A 332 -21.52 -7.72 2.09
N SER A 333 -22.74 -7.48 1.62
CA SER A 333 -23.57 -6.36 2.06
C SER A 333 -24.02 -6.45 3.52
N ALA A 334 -24.06 -7.65 4.10
CA ALA A 334 -24.32 -7.85 5.52
C ALA A 334 -23.11 -7.52 6.41
N ASN A 335 -21.90 -7.67 5.87
CA ASN A 335 -20.66 -7.57 6.65
C ASN A 335 -19.87 -6.29 6.38
N PHE A 336 -20.04 -5.65 5.23
CA PHE A 336 -19.23 -4.51 4.82
C PHE A 336 -20.08 -3.32 4.38
N GLN A 337 -19.64 -2.13 4.82
CA GLN A 337 -20.11 -0.85 4.31
C GLN A 337 -18.95 -0.11 3.65
N LEU A 338 -19.16 0.40 2.43
CA LEU A 338 -18.18 1.24 1.75
C LEU A 338 -18.40 2.71 2.07
N ALA A 339 -17.37 3.34 2.59
CA ALA A 339 -17.31 4.77 2.88
C ALA A 339 -16.62 5.50 1.72
N PRO A 340 -17.30 6.32 0.90
CA PRO A 340 -16.64 7.11 -0.14
C PRO A 340 -15.60 8.07 0.44
N LYS A 341 -14.33 7.85 0.09
CA LYS A 341 -13.28 8.84 0.26
C LYS A 341 -13.32 9.90 -0.85
N VAL A 342 -13.64 9.46 -2.06
CA VAL A 342 -13.92 10.34 -3.19
C VAL A 342 -15.34 10.02 -3.67
N PRO A 343 -16.36 10.84 -3.36
CA PRO A 343 -17.73 10.56 -3.77
C PRO A 343 -17.89 10.69 -5.29
N ARG A 344 -18.67 9.80 -5.90
CA ARG A 344 -18.96 9.74 -7.34
C ARG A 344 -19.54 11.05 -7.87
N GLY A 345 -20.27 11.78 -7.02
CA GLY A 345 -20.82 13.09 -7.37
C GLY A 345 -19.78 14.18 -7.68
N LEU A 346 -18.50 13.96 -7.35
CA LEU A 346 -17.37 14.78 -7.80
C LEU A 346 -17.10 14.65 -9.30
N ASN A 347 -17.43 13.50 -9.92
CA ASN A 347 -17.26 13.28 -11.36
C ASN A 347 -18.43 13.88 -12.20
N GLY A 348 -19.26 14.72 -11.59
CA GLY A 348 -20.37 15.39 -12.26
C GLY A 348 -21.76 14.90 -11.85
N PRO A 349 -22.81 15.35 -12.56
CA PRO A 349 -24.20 15.08 -12.20
C PRO A 349 -24.54 13.59 -12.29
N THR A 350 -25.06 13.02 -11.19
CA THR A 350 -25.65 11.68 -11.19
C THR A 350 -27.17 11.80 -11.32
N PRO A 351 -27.83 10.84 -11.98
CA PRO A 351 -29.29 10.81 -12.10
C PRO A 351 -30.01 10.72 -10.74
N ARG A 352 -29.37 10.08 -9.76
CA ARG A 352 -29.93 9.84 -8.42
C ARG A 352 -29.04 10.43 -7.33
N ALA A 353 -29.65 11.07 -6.33
CA ALA A 353 -28.95 11.56 -5.13
C ALA A 353 -28.15 10.45 -4.44
N THR A 354 -28.72 9.26 -4.32
CA THR A 354 -28.05 8.11 -3.67
C THR A 354 -26.81 7.64 -4.42
N GLU A 355 -26.75 7.79 -5.74
CA GLU A 355 -25.58 7.42 -6.53
C GLU A 355 -24.44 8.41 -6.38
N SER A 356 -24.72 9.69 -6.13
CA SER A 356 -23.69 10.71 -5.91
C SER A 356 -22.83 10.45 -4.67
N ALA A 357 -23.41 9.77 -3.68
CA ALA A 357 -22.75 9.40 -2.43
C ALA A 357 -22.04 8.04 -2.51
N LEU A 358 -22.10 7.32 -3.63
CA LEU A 358 -21.29 6.11 -3.80
C LEU A 358 -19.82 6.48 -4.03
N PRO A 359 -18.86 5.60 -3.76
CA PRO A 359 -17.47 5.81 -4.16
C PRO A 359 -17.35 6.01 -5.67
N TRP A 360 -16.52 6.96 -6.06
CA TRP A 360 -15.95 6.98 -7.40
C TRP A 360 -14.95 5.84 -7.52
N LEU A 361 -14.92 5.12 -8.63
CA LEU A 361 -14.03 3.98 -8.82
C LEU A 361 -13.18 4.24 -10.06
N ALA A 362 -11.87 4.02 -9.95
CA ALA A 362 -10.98 4.02 -11.11
C ALA A 362 -11.35 2.86 -12.04
N GLU A 363 -11.46 3.12 -13.35
CA GLU A 363 -11.67 2.05 -14.33
C GLU A 363 -10.41 1.18 -14.47
N GLU A 364 -9.24 1.83 -14.49
CA GLU A 364 -7.92 1.21 -14.67
C GLU A 364 -6.94 1.66 -13.57
N PRO A 365 -7.09 1.17 -12.33
CA PRO A 365 -6.11 1.40 -11.27
C PRO A 365 -4.75 0.73 -11.57
N SER A 366 -3.65 1.44 -11.31
CA SER A 366 -2.29 0.96 -11.56
C SER A 366 -1.70 0.11 -10.43
N SER A 367 -2.25 0.23 -9.22
CA SER A 367 -1.90 -0.57 -8.04
C SER A 367 -3.14 -0.89 -7.20
N ILE A 368 -3.02 -1.82 -6.26
CA ILE A 368 -4.11 -2.16 -5.35
C ILE A 368 -4.46 -1.03 -4.39
N GLY A 369 -3.45 -0.25 -3.97
CA GLY A 369 -3.67 0.98 -3.22
C GLY A 369 -4.60 1.91 -4.00
N GLU A 370 -4.28 2.19 -5.27
CA GLU A 370 -5.12 3.05 -6.13
C GLU A 370 -6.53 2.49 -6.34
N ALA A 371 -6.67 1.17 -6.50
CA ALA A 371 -7.95 0.50 -6.68
C ALA A 371 -8.91 0.75 -5.50
N TYR A 372 -8.38 0.86 -4.28
CA TYR A 372 -9.16 1.04 -3.05
C TYR A 372 -9.03 2.45 -2.45
N ASP A 373 -8.24 3.35 -3.05
CA ASP A 373 -7.97 4.68 -2.52
C ASP A 373 -9.21 5.55 -2.38
N THR A 374 -10.23 5.32 -3.21
CA THR A 374 -11.44 6.15 -3.25
C THR A 374 -12.51 5.73 -2.25
N PHE A 375 -12.25 4.70 -1.44
CA PHE A 375 -13.15 4.28 -0.36
C PHE A 375 -12.44 3.66 0.84
N THR A 376 -13.17 3.51 1.94
CA THR A 376 -12.79 2.67 3.08
C THR A 376 -13.84 1.59 3.24
N ALA A 377 -13.44 0.33 3.43
CA ALA A 377 -14.37 -0.75 3.76
C ALA A 377 -14.42 -0.94 5.28
N VAL A 378 -15.58 -0.68 5.88
CA VAL A 378 -15.81 -0.87 7.31
C VAL A 378 -16.46 -2.23 7.53
N ASP A 379 -15.83 -3.08 8.33
CA ASP A 379 -16.43 -4.36 8.77
C ASP A 379 -17.45 -4.07 9.87
N ILE A 380 -18.71 -4.47 9.63
CA ILE A 380 -19.83 -4.25 10.53
C ILE A 380 -19.78 -5.26 11.70
N ARG A 381 -19.09 -6.40 11.53
CA ARG A 381 -19.05 -7.50 12.51
C ARG A 381 -18.11 -7.27 13.67
N THR A 382 -17.05 -6.48 13.49
CA THR A 382 -15.99 -6.33 14.50
C THR A 382 -16.48 -5.64 15.77
N GLY A 383 -17.73 -5.18 15.81
CA GLY A 383 -18.42 -4.94 17.08
C GLY A 383 -17.80 -3.82 17.92
N GLU A 384 -16.99 -2.93 17.32
CA GLU A 384 -16.90 -1.57 17.82
C GLU A 384 -18.32 -1.01 17.69
N GLU A 385 -19.10 -1.17 18.76
CA GLU A 385 -20.55 -1.06 18.72
C GLU A 385 -20.95 0.20 17.94
N PRO A 386 -21.71 0.08 16.83
CA PRO A 386 -22.43 1.22 16.30
C PRO A 386 -23.57 1.56 17.28
N THR A 387 -23.21 2.10 18.45
CA THR A 387 -24.06 2.67 19.51
C THR A 387 -25.52 2.24 19.41
N GLN A 388 -25.83 0.97 19.72
CA GLN A 388 -27.11 0.25 19.93
C GLN A 388 -28.44 0.70 19.24
N ASN A 389 -28.44 1.67 18.33
CA ASN A 389 -29.62 2.33 17.75
C ASN A 389 -29.63 2.25 16.21
N THR A 390 -29.07 1.20 15.62
CA THR A 390 -28.84 1.09 14.16
C THR A 390 -29.46 -0.14 13.49
N SER A 391 -30.21 -0.97 14.20
CA SER A 391 -30.62 -2.29 13.69
C SER A 391 -31.68 -2.31 12.58
N THR A 392 -32.26 -1.19 12.12
CA THR A 392 -33.35 -1.25 11.12
C THR A 392 -33.32 -0.24 9.98
N GLY A 393 -32.23 0.50 9.77
CA GLY A 393 -32.14 1.36 8.59
C GLY A 393 -30.73 1.74 8.23
N ARG A 394 -30.33 1.49 6.98
CA ARG A 394 -29.28 2.25 6.27
C ARG A 394 -29.54 3.73 6.55
N LYS A 395 -28.89 4.30 7.56
CA LYS A 395 -29.14 5.69 7.96
C LYS A 395 -28.74 6.57 6.78
N ARG A 396 -29.73 7.28 6.25
CA ARG A 396 -29.56 8.33 5.24
C ARG A 396 -28.59 9.37 5.82
N ALA A 397 -27.76 9.96 4.96
CA ALA A 397 -26.93 11.09 5.35
C ALA A 397 -27.81 12.15 6.04
N SER A 398 -27.37 12.63 7.20
CA SER A 398 -28.09 13.61 8.00
C SER A 398 -27.63 15.01 7.63
N LEU A 399 -28.55 15.97 7.60
CA LEU A 399 -28.20 17.37 7.41
C LEU A 399 -27.45 17.86 8.65
N VAL A 400 -26.27 18.46 8.45
CA VAL A 400 -25.54 19.12 9.54
C VAL A 400 -26.21 20.47 9.81
N PRO A 401 -26.68 20.75 11.04
CA PRO A 401 -27.28 22.03 11.38
C PRO A 401 -26.27 23.16 11.23
N GLY A 402 -26.58 24.15 10.40
CA GLY A 402 -25.66 25.22 10.05
C GLY A 402 -25.65 25.49 8.56
N ALA A 403 -25.64 26.76 8.16
CA ALA A 403 -25.53 27.10 6.75
C ALA A 403 -24.08 27.01 6.29
N ILE A 404 -23.87 26.48 5.09
CA ILE A 404 -22.68 26.82 4.32
C ILE A 404 -22.79 28.31 4.01
N LEU A 405 -21.90 29.11 4.61
CA LEU A 405 -21.97 30.56 4.52
C LEU A 405 -21.38 31.04 3.20
N ASN A 406 -20.26 30.46 2.79
CA ASN A 406 -19.55 30.83 1.56
C ASN A 406 -18.60 29.69 1.13
N LEU A 407 -18.44 29.55 -0.19
CA LEU A 407 -17.40 28.73 -0.82
C LEU A 407 -16.36 29.66 -1.47
N GLN A 408 -15.14 29.64 -0.94
CA GLN A 408 -14.04 30.50 -1.37
C GLN A 408 -12.98 29.71 -2.14
N GLU A 409 -12.28 30.40 -3.03
CA GLU A 409 -11.09 29.86 -3.67
C GLU A 409 -9.95 29.77 -2.66
N THR A 410 -9.23 28.66 -2.72
CA THR A 410 -8.07 28.42 -1.87
C THR A 410 -6.86 29.12 -2.49
N ASN A 411 -6.17 29.97 -1.72
CA ASN A 411 -4.87 30.48 -2.13
C ASN A 411 -3.82 29.37 -1.96
N ALA A 412 -3.61 28.58 -3.01
CA ALA A 412 -2.59 27.53 -3.05
C ALA A 412 -1.24 28.03 -3.60
N ALA A 413 -1.06 29.35 -3.75
CA ALA A 413 0.26 29.92 -4.02
C ALA A 413 1.15 29.89 -2.77
N PRO A 414 2.47 30.12 -2.89
CA PRO A 414 3.37 30.18 -1.74
C PRO A 414 2.90 31.15 -0.64
N SER A 415 2.31 32.28 -1.03
CA SER A 415 1.77 33.29 -0.11
C SER A 415 0.58 32.81 0.73
N GLY A 416 -0.13 31.76 0.29
CA GLY A 416 -1.30 31.21 0.97
C GLY A 416 -1.01 30.02 1.88
N LEU A 417 0.20 29.44 1.82
CA LEU A 417 0.55 28.23 2.55
C LEU A 417 0.34 28.36 4.07
N GLU A 418 0.76 29.47 4.68
CA GLU A 418 0.59 29.67 6.13
C GLU A 418 -0.88 29.76 6.53
N SER A 419 -1.72 30.42 5.72
CA SER A 419 -3.16 30.45 5.98
C SER A 419 -3.77 29.05 5.91
N LEU A 420 -3.28 28.19 5.01
CA LEU A 420 -3.74 26.81 4.88
C LEU A 420 -3.31 25.96 6.06
N LYS A 421 -2.09 26.14 6.56
CA LYS A 421 -1.58 25.47 7.75
C LYS A 421 -2.38 25.83 9.00
N GLU A 422 -2.76 27.10 9.16
CA GLU A 422 -3.59 27.54 10.28
C GLU A 422 -5.02 26.96 10.21
N ASP A 423 -5.63 26.94 9.02
CA ASP A 423 -6.92 26.24 8.82
C ASP A 423 -6.81 24.75 9.16
N TRP A 424 -5.72 24.12 8.73
CA TRP A 424 -5.47 22.71 8.96
C TRP A 424 -5.34 22.41 10.46
N LYS A 425 -4.50 23.16 11.18
CA LYS A 425 -4.31 23.08 12.64
C LYS A 425 -5.59 23.37 13.43
N GLY A 426 -6.41 24.32 12.97
CA GLY A 426 -7.60 24.76 13.68
C GLY A 426 -8.74 23.74 13.67
N PHE A 427 -8.92 23.02 12.55
CA PHE A 427 -10.18 22.33 12.24
C PHE A 427 -10.03 20.86 11.85
N VAL A 428 -8.81 20.35 11.62
CA VAL A 428 -8.59 18.98 11.11
C VAL A 428 -8.31 17.99 12.24
N ASN A 429 -8.84 16.77 12.14
CA ASN A 429 -8.36 15.64 12.94
C ASN A 429 -7.10 15.03 12.28
N MET A 430 -5.92 15.51 12.68
CA MET A 430 -4.64 15.15 12.10
C MET A 430 -4.37 13.64 12.11
N ASN A 431 -4.50 13.02 13.27
CA ASN A 431 -4.22 11.59 13.46
C ASN A 431 -5.07 10.74 12.52
N GLN A 432 -6.34 11.11 12.36
CA GLN A 432 -7.25 10.39 11.50
C GLN A 432 -6.89 10.54 10.02
N HIS A 433 -6.49 11.73 9.56
CA HIS A 433 -6.04 11.92 8.18
C HIS A 433 -4.75 11.18 7.87
N VAL A 434 -3.78 11.21 8.79
CA VAL A 434 -2.53 10.46 8.63
C VAL A 434 -2.81 8.96 8.54
N ALA A 435 -3.72 8.44 9.37
CA ALA A 435 -4.13 7.03 9.34
C ALA A 435 -4.89 6.64 8.05
N LEU A 436 -5.53 7.62 7.38
CA LEU A 436 -6.28 7.43 6.14
C LEU A 436 -5.48 7.76 4.87
N ALA A 437 -4.30 8.36 5.02
CA ALA A 437 -3.42 8.65 3.90
C ALA A 437 -3.00 7.35 3.20
N SER A 438 -3.03 7.36 1.87
CA SER A 438 -2.54 6.24 1.08
C SER A 438 -1.04 6.04 1.32
N ALA A 439 -0.56 4.79 1.33
CA ALA A 439 0.87 4.50 1.46
C ALA A 439 1.69 5.01 0.24
N SER A 440 1.04 5.16 -0.92
CA SER A 440 1.58 5.87 -2.10
C SER A 440 1.18 7.33 -2.18
N GLY A 441 0.56 7.85 -1.12
CA GLY A 441 0.28 9.27 -0.98
C GLY A 441 1.57 10.08 -0.84
N PRO A 442 1.49 11.42 -1.01
CA PRO A 442 2.65 12.29 -0.97
C PRO A 442 3.30 12.39 0.42
N CYS A 443 2.65 11.88 1.47
CA CYS A 443 3.10 11.99 2.85
C CYS A 443 4.11 10.92 3.28
N THR A 444 4.31 9.85 2.50
CA THR A 444 5.20 8.75 2.92
C THR A 444 6.67 9.00 2.59
N GLY A 445 6.97 9.91 1.66
CA GLY A 445 8.35 10.26 1.29
C GLY A 445 9.17 9.11 0.65
N LEU A 446 8.56 7.93 0.43
CA LEU A 446 9.21 6.73 -0.07
C LEU A 446 9.46 6.78 -1.59
N ALA A 447 8.53 7.39 -2.34
CA ALA A 447 8.61 7.45 -3.80
C ALA A 447 9.58 8.56 -4.28
N ARG A 448 10.88 8.23 -4.37
CA ARG A 448 11.92 9.13 -4.95
C ARG A 448 12.20 8.90 -6.44
N ARG A 449 11.60 7.86 -7.05
CA ARG A 449 11.88 7.42 -8.42
C ARG A 449 11.52 8.44 -9.51
N ASN A 450 10.57 9.33 -9.23
CA ASN A 450 10.11 10.32 -10.22
C ASN A 450 11.03 11.55 -10.30
N LEU A 451 12.13 11.58 -9.55
CA LEU A 451 13.15 12.62 -9.62
C LEU A 451 14.20 12.26 -10.68
N ILE A 452 13.78 12.03 -11.92
CA ILE A 452 14.73 11.85 -13.02
C ILE A 452 15.27 13.24 -13.37
N ILE A 453 16.48 13.55 -12.90
CA ILE A 453 17.19 14.83 -13.09
C ILE A 453 17.37 15.20 -14.57
N ASN A 454 17.29 14.22 -15.48
CA ASN A 454 17.48 14.46 -16.92
C ASN A 454 16.28 15.14 -17.58
N ASP A 455 15.12 15.20 -16.89
CA ASP A 455 14.00 16.04 -17.29
C ASP A 455 14.01 17.23 -16.32
N GLU A 456 14.44 18.41 -16.79
CA GLU A 456 14.63 19.65 -16.02
C GLU A 456 13.33 20.16 -15.31
N THR A 457 12.26 19.37 -15.33
CA THR A 457 10.90 19.74 -14.94
C THR A 457 10.34 18.96 -13.75
N ALA A 458 11.06 17.97 -13.20
CA ALA A 458 10.50 17.10 -12.16
C ALA A 458 10.69 17.63 -10.72
N VAL A 459 10.28 18.86 -10.40
CA VAL A 459 10.40 19.41 -9.02
C VAL A 459 9.26 18.93 -8.10
N GLY A 460 8.17 18.41 -8.67
CA GLY A 460 6.97 17.99 -7.93
C GLY A 460 7.21 17.06 -6.72
N PRO A 461 7.98 15.96 -6.82
CA PRO A 461 8.17 15.06 -5.69
C PRO A 461 8.90 15.71 -4.49
N LEU A 462 9.77 16.69 -4.73
CA LEU A 462 10.44 17.46 -3.67
C LEU A 462 9.47 18.41 -2.97
N LEU A 463 8.59 19.07 -3.74
CA LEU A 463 7.51 19.91 -3.18
C LEU A 463 6.57 19.09 -2.30
N HIS A 464 6.20 17.88 -2.70
CA HIS A 464 5.37 17.00 -1.88
C HIS A 464 6.03 16.62 -0.56
N GLN A 465 7.34 16.35 -0.55
CA GLN A 465 8.08 16.12 0.69
C GLN A 465 8.06 17.37 1.57
N TYR A 466 8.33 18.54 0.99
CA TYR A 466 8.24 19.81 1.70
C TYR A 466 6.84 20.04 2.32
N PHE A 467 5.77 19.84 1.55
CA PHE A 467 4.41 19.98 2.09
C PHE A 467 4.12 18.94 3.17
N ALA A 468 4.59 17.70 3.01
CA ALA A 468 4.49 16.68 4.05
C ALA A 468 5.18 17.16 5.33
N GLU A 469 6.40 17.69 5.27
CA GLU A 469 7.07 18.24 6.44
C GLU A 469 6.27 19.38 7.08
N GLU A 470 5.79 20.33 6.29
CA GLU A 470 5.06 21.49 6.80
C GLU A 470 3.74 21.13 7.47
N PHE A 471 2.97 20.22 6.88
CA PHE A 471 1.69 19.78 7.43
C PHE A 471 1.85 18.72 8.54
N MET A 472 2.86 17.84 8.47
CA MET A 472 3.08 16.80 9.48
C MET A 472 3.74 17.32 10.75
N LYS A 473 4.53 18.41 10.70
CA LYS A 473 5.00 19.11 11.91
C LYS A 473 3.83 19.45 12.84
N ILE A 474 2.67 19.82 12.29
CA ILE A 474 1.44 20.08 13.04
C ILE A 474 0.98 18.79 13.73
N ALA A 475 0.87 17.68 12.99
CA ALA A 475 0.45 16.37 13.53
C ALA A 475 1.36 15.90 14.67
N VAL A 476 2.68 15.94 14.45
CA VAL A 476 3.68 15.50 15.42
C VAL A 476 3.63 16.40 16.65
N SER A 477 3.48 17.72 16.48
CA SER A 477 3.35 18.64 17.63
C SER A 477 2.13 18.30 18.49
N GLU A 478 0.97 18.02 17.88
CA GLU A 478 -0.24 17.63 18.62
C GLU A 478 -0.09 16.28 19.33
N TYR A 479 0.59 15.32 18.70
CA TYR A 479 0.82 14.00 19.29
C TYR A 479 1.82 14.02 20.45
N LEU A 480 2.85 14.87 20.37
CA LEU A 480 3.92 14.97 21.38
C LEU A 480 3.56 15.90 22.55
N LEU A 481 2.71 16.91 22.35
CA LEU A 481 2.29 17.86 23.39
C LEU A 481 1.78 17.19 24.68
N PRO A 482 0.93 16.14 24.63
CA PRO A 482 0.48 15.43 25.83
C PRO A 482 1.58 14.62 26.54
N ARG A 483 2.70 14.32 25.87
CA ARG A 483 3.75 13.41 26.35
C ARG A 483 4.94 14.12 27.00
N GLY A 484 4.92 15.46 27.08
CA GLY A 484 5.95 16.25 27.78
C GLY A 484 7.34 16.27 27.12
N GLY A 485 7.50 15.62 25.95
CA GLY A 485 8.69 15.73 25.11
C GLY A 485 8.50 16.82 24.08
N GLY A 486 9.15 17.97 24.25
CA GLY A 486 9.12 19.04 23.25
C GLY A 486 9.64 18.58 21.89
N MET A 487 9.13 19.19 20.81
CA MET A 487 9.58 18.98 19.43
C MET A 487 11.03 19.43 19.17
N GLU A 488 11.64 20.18 20.10
CA GLU A 488 12.92 20.87 19.92
C GLU A 488 14.12 19.94 19.65
N GLY A 489 13.96 18.61 19.79
CA GLY A 489 15.01 17.62 19.52
C GLY A 489 14.84 16.75 18.27
N LEU A 490 13.70 16.82 17.56
CA LEU A 490 13.45 16.00 16.36
C LEU A 490 13.83 16.77 15.10
N SER A 491 15.10 16.71 14.71
CA SER A 491 15.55 17.05 13.35
C SER A 491 15.00 15.98 12.40
N LEU A 492 14.18 16.40 11.43
CA LEU A 492 13.78 15.51 10.33
C LEU A 492 15.04 15.25 9.49
N ARG A 493 15.31 13.98 9.15
CA ARG A 493 16.51 13.48 8.43
C ARG A 493 16.71 14.07 7.01
N THR A 494 16.00 15.13 6.63
CA THR A 494 16.10 15.84 5.36
C THR A 494 17.07 17.02 5.39
N GLU A 495 17.55 17.42 6.57
CA GLU A 495 18.62 18.42 6.72
C GLU A 495 19.89 17.97 5.95
N GLY A 496 20.24 18.73 4.90
CA GLY A 496 21.55 18.64 4.23
C GLY A 496 21.58 18.08 2.80
N VAL A 497 20.45 17.64 2.22
CA VAL A 497 20.45 17.16 0.81
C VAL A 497 19.99 18.24 -0.17
N LEU A 498 18.92 18.98 0.14
CA LEU A 498 18.45 20.14 -0.60
C LEU A 498 17.83 21.13 0.39
N SER A 499 18.35 22.35 0.50
CA SER A 499 17.65 23.38 1.28
C SER A 499 16.46 23.90 0.47
N PHE A 500 15.33 24.16 1.13
CA PHE A 500 14.14 24.65 0.44
C PHE A 500 14.36 26.03 -0.22
N ASP A 501 15.24 26.84 0.37
CA ASP A 501 15.73 28.07 -0.23
C ASP A 501 16.40 27.83 -1.59
N GLN A 502 17.12 26.71 -1.77
CA GLN A 502 17.68 26.35 -3.08
C GLN A 502 16.61 25.90 -4.08
N LEU A 503 15.47 25.38 -3.62
CA LEU A 503 14.34 24.98 -4.48
C LEU A 503 13.49 26.18 -4.93
N LEU A 504 13.22 27.11 -4.01
CA LEU A 504 12.42 28.31 -4.30
C LEU A 504 13.23 29.44 -4.95
N LEU A 505 14.46 29.68 -4.50
CA LEU A 505 15.28 30.82 -4.94
C LEU A 505 16.17 30.49 -6.14
N GLY A 506 15.97 29.33 -6.79
CA GLY A 506 16.85 28.76 -7.82
C GLY A 506 17.68 29.81 -8.56
N GLY A 507 18.97 29.86 -8.24
CA GLY A 507 19.88 30.89 -8.77
C GLY A 507 19.85 30.94 -10.29
N GLU A 508 19.85 32.16 -10.85
CA GLU A 508 19.88 32.58 -12.27
C GLU A 508 19.17 31.73 -13.36
N GLY A 509 18.44 30.64 -13.07
CA GLY A 509 17.93 29.76 -14.11
C GLY A 509 17.02 28.58 -13.74
N GLY A 510 16.36 28.52 -12.58
CA GLY A 510 15.49 27.34 -12.35
C GLY A 510 14.74 27.22 -11.03
N GLY A 511 14.17 28.31 -10.49
CA GLY A 511 13.25 28.21 -9.34
C GLY A 511 11.90 27.58 -9.71
N VAL A 512 11.22 26.96 -8.75
CA VAL A 512 9.85 26.46 -8.92
C VAL A 512 8.91 27.63 -9.26
N SER A 513 8.18 27.52 -10.37
CA SER A 513 7.18 28.52 -10.74
C SER A 513 6.01 28.52 -9.75
N GLU A 514 5.36 29.68 -9.54
CA GLU A 514 4.16 29.77 -8.70
C GLU A 514 3.04 28.84 -9.18
N GLU A 515 2.90 28.66 -10.49
CA GLU A 515 1.93 27.75 -11.10
C GLU A 515 2.22 26.29 -10.74
N GLU A 516 3.48 25.87 -10.84
CA GLU A 516 3.90 24.52 -10.45
C GLU A 516 3.72 24.29 -8.96
N PHE A 517 4.15 25.23 -8.11
CA PHE A 517 3.92 25.15 -6.67
C PHE A 517 2.43 25.01 -6.35
N THR A 518 1.59 25.83 -6.98
CA THR A 518 0.13 25.81 -6.81
C THR A 518 -0.46 24.48 -7.24
N ARG A 519 -0.02 23.94 -8.38
CA ARG A 519 -0.45 22.64 -8.89
C ARG A 519 -0.11 21.53 -7.89
N GLU A 520 1.14 21.45 -7.45
CA GLU A 520 1.60 20.40 -6.54
C GLU A 520 0.99 20.53 -5.14
N LEU A 521 0.78 21.75 -4.63
CA LEU A 521 0.08 21.96 -3.36
C LEU A 521 -1.38 21.50 -3.45
N LYS A 522 -2.08 21.78 -4.57
CA LYS A 522 -3.45 21.27 -4.78
C LYS A 522 -3.47 19.74 -4.83
N ARG A 523 -2.53 19.10 -5.55
CA ARG A 523 -2.39 17.63 -5.59
C ARG A 523 -2.20 17.06 -4.18
N PHE A 524 -1.31 17.67 -3.41
CA PHE A 524 -1.04 17.31 -2.03
C PHE A 524 -2.29 17.43 -1.14
N LEU A 525 -3.00 18.57 -1.20
CA LEU A 525 -4.21 18.81 -0.43
C LEU A 525 -5.32 17.83 -0.78
N VAL A 526 -5.51 17.47 -2.05
CA VAL A 526 -6.48 16.44 -2.43
C VAL A 526 -6.11 15.09 -1.81
N CYS A 527 -4.84 14.70 -1.86
CA CYS A 527 -4.38 13.46 -1.24
C CYS A 527 -4.65 13.44 0.28
N LEU A 528 -4.38 14.56 0.95
CA LEU A 528 -4.66 14.72 2.38
C LEU A 528 -6.16 14.69 2.68
N ILE A 529 -6.96 15.56 2.06
CA ILE A 529 -8.41 15.68 2.32
C ILE A 529 -9.12 14.34 2.05
N CYS A 530 -8.76 13.67 0.95
CA CYS A 530 -9.42 12.45 0.52
C CYS A 530 -8.77 11.18 1.10
N GLY A 531 -7.52 11.20 1.53
CA GLY A 531 -6.77 10.00 1.91
C GLY A 531 -6.46 9.11 0.70
N THR A 532 -5.99 9.73 -0.40
CA THR A 532 -5.74 9.09 -1.71
C THR A 532 -4.27 9.21 -2.14
N SER A 533 -3.87 8.45 -3.17
CA SER A 533 -2.59 8.60 -3.85
C SER A 533 -2.54 9.80 -4.81
N LEU A 534 -1.33 10.16 -5.25
CA LEU A 534 -1.10 11.23 -6.24
C LEU A 534 -1.77 10.97 -7.61
N PRO A 535 -1.71 9.76 -8.21
CA PRO A 535 -2.41 9.48 -9.46
C PRO A 535 -3.94 9.66 -9.33
N THR A 536 -4.50 9.29 -8.18
CA THR A 536 -5.93 9.53 -7.91
C THR A 536 -6.22 11.02 -7.81
N ALA A 537 -5.36 11.79 -7.13
CA ALA A 537 -5.52 13.24 -7.01
C ALA A 537 -5.47 13.96 -8.36
N ASP A 538 -4.62 13.51 -9.29
CA ASP A 538 -4.57 14.06 -10.66
C ASP A 538 -5.93 13.95 -11.35
N ARG A 539 -6.51 12.75 -11.34
CA ARG A 539 -7.84 12.50 -11.91
C ARG A 539 -8.96 13.27 -11.18
N VAL A 540 -8.86 13.45 -9.85
CA VAL A 540 -9.81 14.29 -9.09
C VAL A 540 -9.72 15.74 -9.56
N LEU A 541 -8.52 16.28 -9.73
CA LEU A 541 -8.29 17.67 -10.11
C LEU A 541 -8.74 17.98 -11.55
N GLU A 542 -8.92 16.99 -12.41
CA GLU A 542 -9.55 17.17 -13.73
C GLU A 542 -11.00 17.69 -13.63
N VAL A 543 -11.75 17.24 -12.61
CA VAL A 543 -13.19 17.50 -12.45
C VAL A 543 -13.54 18.34 -11.22
N ALA A 544 -12.63 18.41 -10.25
CA ALA A 544 -12.80 19.10 -8.98
C ALA A 544 -11.69 20.12 -8.73
N ASP A 545 -11.83 20.88 -7.64
CA ASP A 545 -10.84 21.84 -7.19
C ASP A 545 -10.86 21.92 -5.65
N VAL A 546 -9.76 22.41 -5.08
CA VAL A 546 -9.63 22.63 -3.64
C VAL A 546 -10.28 23.96 -3.28
N ALA A 547 -11.17 23.95 -2.31
CA ALA A 547 -11.92 25.13 -1.87
C ALA A 547 -11.89 25.27 -0.34
N ARG A 548 -12.02 26.52 0.12
CA ARG A 548 -12.22 26.84 1.53
C ARG A 548 -13.70 27.07 1.78
N LEU A 549 -14.29 26.25 2.65
CA LEU A 549 -15.70 26.30 3.01
C LEU A 549 -15.87 27.07 4.33
N SER A 550 -16.51 28.24 4.28
CA SER A 550 -16.88 28.95 5.51
C SER A 550 -18.20 28.40 6.04
N THR A 551 -18.17 27.88 7.27
CA THR A 551 -19.35 27.32 7.94
C THR A 551 -19.62 28.05 9.26
N SER A 552 -20.80 27.82 9.86
CA SER A 552 -21.09 28.25 11.24
C SER A 552 -20.18 27.60 12.29
N HIS A 553 -19.41 26.57 11.91
CA HIS A 553 -18.52 25.81 12.80
C HIS A 553 -17.03 26.13 12.56
N GLY A 554 -16.73 27.09 11.68
CA GLY A 554 -15.39 27.46 11.26
C GLY A 554 -15.09 27.13 9.79
N PRO A 555 -13.94 27.58 9.26
CA PRO A 555 -13.47 27.22 7.93
C PRO A 555 -13.09 25.74 7.85
N LEU A 556 -13.48 25.07 6.76
CA LEU A 556 -13.08 23.71 6.43
C LEU A 556 -12.47 23.68 5.05
N LEU A 557 -11.35 22.96 4.88
CA LEU A 557 -10.83 22.66 3.55
C LEU A 557 -11.65 21.55 2.91
N ALA A 558 -11.85 21.66 1.60
CA ALA A 558 -12.73 20.78 0.84
C ALA A 558 -12.23 20.55 -0.58
N VAL A 559 -12.67 19.44 -1.15
CA VAL A 559 -12.60 19.16 -2.59
C VAL A 559 -14.01 19.23 -3.15
N VAL A 560 -14.23 20.10 -4.14
CA VAL A 560 -15.56 20.39 -4.69
C VAL A 560 -15.53 20.32 -6.21
N HIS A 561 -16.57 19.75 -6.81
CA HIS A 561 -16.75 19.69 -8.25
C HIS A 561 -16.68 21.10 -8.88
N ARG A 562 -15.88 21.28 -9.95
CA ARG A 562 -15.57 22.59 -10.55
C ARG A 562 -16.81 23.36 -10.96
N ALA A 563 -17.77 22.71 -11.65
CA ALA A 563 -18.99 23.40 -12.08
C ALA A 563 -19.87 23.81 -10.88
N THR A 564 -19.86 23.03 -9.80
CA THR A 564 -20.54 23.40 -8.55
C THR A 564 -19.85 24.59 -7.91
N ARG A 565 -18.51 24.62 -7.86
CA ARG A 565 -17.76 25.79 -7.38
C ARG A 565 -18.10 27.05 -8.18
N LEU A 566 -17.99 27.00 -9.50
CA LEU A 566 -18.22 28.15 -10.39
C LEU A 566 -19.66 28.66 -10.35
N SER A 567 -20.65 27.76 -10.42
CA SER A 567 -22.07 28.16 -10.34
C SER A 567 -22.43 28.78 -8.99
N MET A 568 -21.72 28.38 -7.94
CA MET A 568 -21.94 28.89 -6.61
C MET A 568 -21.16 30.17 -6.35
N MET A 569 -20.16 30.61 -7.12
CA MET A 569 -19.50 31.91 -6.83
C MET A 569 -20.43 33.15 -6.95
N ASN A 570 -21.67 32.98 -7.40
CA ASN A 570 -22.71 34.01 -7.35
C ASN A 570 -23.46 33.98 -5.99
N GLU A 571 -23.20 34.98 -5.12
CA GLU A 571 -23.68 35.06 -3.72
C GLU A 571 -25.18 34.79 -3.55
N GLN A 572 -26.01 35.21 -4.50
CA GLN A 572 -27.46 35.13 -4.37
C GLN A 572 -28.01 33.70 -4.59
N GLN A 573 -27.24 32.80 -5.21
CA GLN A 573 -27.63 31.39 -5.42
C GLN A 573 -27.04 30.42 -4.38
N GLN A 574 -26.02 30.83 -3.63
CA GLN A 574 -25.28 29.95 -2.70
C GLN A 574 -26.12 29.50 -1.50
N LYS A 575 -26.72 30.46 -0.80
CA LYS A 575 -27.18 30.28 0.58
C LYS A 575 -28.34 29.28 0.72
N GLU A 576 -29.10 29.06 -0.36
CA GLU A 576 -30.27 28.18 -0.32
C GLU A 576 -30.01 26.77 -0.87
N LYS A 577 -28.93 26.57 -1.64
CA LYS A 577 -28.71 25.33 -2.39
C LYS A 577 -27.67 24.41 -1.79
N LEU A 578 -26.63 24.94 -1.13
CA LEU A 578 -25.57 24.12 -0.54
C LEU A 578 -25.92 23.65 0.87
N VAL A 579 -25.63 22.39 1.15
CA VAL A 579 -25.82 21.77 2.46
C VAL A 579 -24.61 20.94 2.86
N LEU A 580 -24.33 20.88 4.16
CA LEU A 580 -23.42 19.90 4.72
C LEU A 580 -24.19 18.64 5.10
N LEU A 581 -23.66 17.49 4.71
CA LEU A 581 -24.23 16.19 4.98
C LEU A 581 -23.24 15.37 5.79
N CYS A 582 -23.72 14.73 6.84
CA CYS A 582 -22.96 13.81 7.67
C CYS A 582 -23.41 12.37 7.40
N GLY A 583 -22.47 11.52 6.97
CA GLY A 583 -22.68 10.07 6.91
C GLY A 583 -22.54 9.41 8.28
N SER A 584 -22.89 8.12 8.38
CA SER A 584 -22.62 7.32 9.58
C SER A 584 -21.12 7.03 9.77
N MET A 585 -20.31 7.21 8.72
CA MET A 585 -18.87 6.97 8.69
C MET A 585 -18.08 8.27 8.62
N TRP A 586 -18.61 9.35 9.21
CA TRP A 586 -17.93 10.65 9.27
C TRP A 586 -16.50 10.60 9.83
N PRO A 587 -16.10 9.68 10.76
CA PRO A 587 -14.72 9.65 11.23
C PRO A 587 -13.74 9.34 10.09
N VAL A 588 -14.19 8.68 9.03
CA VAL A 588 -13.36 8.34 7.87
C VAL A 588 -13.69 9.16 6.62
N GLU A 589 -14.87 9.75 6.54
CA GLU A 589 -15.36 10.52 5.38
C GLU A 589 -15.31 12.04 5.56
N GLY A 590 -15.26 12.55 6.79
CA GLY A 590 -15.58 13.96 7.05
C GLY A 590 -17.02 14.29 6.64
N PHE A 591 -17.31 15.55 6.33
CA PHE A 591 -18.61 15.95 5.78
C PHE A 591 -18.64 15.87 4.26
N HIS A 592 -19.81 15.51 3.71
CA HIS A 592 -20.12 15.64 2.29
C HIS A 592 -20.74 17.01 2.02
N ILE A 593 -20.39 17.60 0.88
CA ILE A 593 -20.98 18.84 0.38
C ILE A 593 -22.09 18.48 -0.59
N GLY A 594 -23.33 18.72 -0.19
CA GLY A 594 -24.52 18.43 -0.98
C GLY A 594 -25.07 19.67 -1.69
N VAL A 595 -25.62 19.49 -2.88
CA VAL A 595 -26.51 20.45 -3.55
C VAL A 595 -27.93 19.93 -3.43
N ARG A 596 -28.84 20.73 -2.89
CA ARG A 596 -30.27 20.39 -2.81
C ARG A 596 -30.83 20.17 -4.21
N ILE A 597 -31.51 19.05 -4.40
CA ILE A 597 -32.25 18.70 -5.62
C ILE A 597 -33.66 18.25 -5.24
N ASN A 598 -34.55 18.16 -6.22
CA ASN A 598 -35.89 17.61 -5.98
C ASN A 598 -35.76 16.17 -5.44
N GLY A 599 -36.24 15.94 -4.21
CA GLY A 599 -36.18 14.63 -3.56
C GLY A 599 -34.92 14.33 -2.76
N GLY A 600 -34.02 15.30 -2.51
CA GLY A 600 -32.90 15.11 -1.59
C GLY A 600 -31.73 16.07 -1.80
N ALA A 601 -30.51 15.58 -1.57
CA ALA A 601 -29.28 16.31 -1.84
C ALA A 601 -28.32 15.43 -2.64
N SER A 602 -27.77 15.98 -3.72
CA SER A 602 -26.71 15.34 -4.50
C SER A 602 -25.37 15.75 -3.91
N VAL A 603 -24.55 14.79 -3.50
CA VAL A 603 -23.16 15.02 -3.10
C VAL A 603 -22.37 15.57 -4.29
N ARG A 604 -21.56 16.61 -4.05
CA ARG A 604 -20.74 17.36 -5.02
C ARG A 604 -19.35 17.68 -4.51
N GLY A 605 -19.02 17.20 -3.33
CA GLY A 605 -17.74 17.44 -2.70
C GLY A 605 -17.64 16.79 -1.34
N ARG A 606 -16.47 16.94 -0.76
CA ARG A 606 -16.08 16.38 0.52
C ARG A 606 -15.21 17.39 1.26
N THR A 607 -15.28 17.39 2.59
CA THR A 607 -14.41 18.16 3.48
C THR A 607 -13.36 17.27 4.13
N ILE A 608 -12.37 17.90 4.75
CA ILE A 608 -11.53 17.27 5.78
C ILE A 608 -12.36 16.54 6.83
N VAL A 609 -11.82 15.46 7.41
CA VAL A 609 -12.29 14.94 8.70
C VAL A 609 -12.06 16.01 9.78
N PRO A 610 -13.14 16.55 10.38
CA PRO A 610 -13.00 17.65 11.32
C PRO A 610 -12.61 17.15 12.72
N ASN A 611 -11.95 18.00 13.50
CA ASN A 611 -11.60 17.70 14.90
C ASN A 611 -12.80 17.83 15.86
N GLN A 612 -12.58 17.50 17.12
CA GLN A 612 -13.62 17.52 18.16
C GLN A 612 -14.26 18.90 18.34
N LYS A 613 -13.50 20.00 18.18
CA LYS A 613 -14.04 21.37 18.37
C LYS A 613 -15.15 21.69 17.38
N VAL A 614 -15.02 21.23 16.13
CA VAL A 614 -16.06 21.38 15.10
C VAL A 614 -17.31 20.57 15.49
N TRP A 615 -17.13 19.36 16.00
CA TRP A 615 -18.26 18.53 16.46
C TRP A 615 -18.98 19.12 17.65
N ASP A 616 -18.25 19.68 18.61
CA ASP A 616 -18.84 20.37 19.77
C ASP A 616 -19.69 21.57 19.30
N SER A 617 -19.21 22.30 18.29
CA SER A 617 -19.96 23.38 17.65
C SER A 617 -21.22 22.87 16.94
N VAL A 618 -21.14 21.78 16.18
CA VAL A 618 -22.29 21.16 15.52
C VAL A 618 -23.35 20.72 16.54
N ALA A 619 -22.92 20.09 17.64
CA ALA A 619 -23.80 19.64 18.72
C ALA A 619 -24.49 20.82 19.42
N ALA A 620 -23.76 21.91 19.68
CA ALA A 620 -24.32 23.11 20.28
C ALA A 620 -25.40 23.77 19.41
N VAL A 621 -25.15 23.89 18.10
CA VAL A 621 -26.14 24.43 17.14
C VAL A 621 -27.36 23.51 17.03
N ALA A 622 -27.17 22.19 17.01
CA ALA A 622 -28.25 21.22 16.98
C ALA A 622 -29.15 21.32 18.23
N ALA A 623 -28.54 21.43 19.43
CA ALA A 623 -29.25 21.59 20.69
C ALA A 623 -30.07 22.89 20.73
N ALA A 624 -29.50 24.00 20.24
CA ALA A 624 -30.19 25.29 20.16
C ALA A 624 -31.41 25.24 19.23
N ALA A 625 -31.33 24.51 18.11
CA ALA A 625 -32.45 24.35 17.19
C ALA A 625 -33.58 23.46 17.75
N GLY A 626 -33.25 22.47 18.59
CA GLY A 626 -34.22 21.53 19.19
C GLY A 626 -34.98 22.08 20.40
N GLY A 627 -34.45 23.08 21.10
CA GLY A 627 -35.04 23.64 22.33
C GLY A 627 -36.29 24.51 22.16
N GLY A 628 -36.73 24.77 20.92
CA GLY A 628 -37.82 25.71 20.61
C GLY A 628 -39.22 25.12 20.43
N GLY A 629 -39.40 23.80 20.52
CA GLY A 629 -40.68 23.13 20.18
C GLY A 629 -41.13 22.09 21.19
N GLY A 630 -41.90 22.51 22.19
CA GLY A 630 -42.68 21.57 23.01
C GLY A 630 -43.82 20.96 22.19
N GLY A 631 -43.66 19.70 21.77
CA GLY A 631 -44.75 18.93 21.16
C GLY A 631 -44.31 17.84 20.17
N GLY A 632 -44.02 16.64 20.69
CA GLY A 632 -44.27 15.36 20.03
C GLY A 632 -43.67 15.11 18.63
N ALA A 633 -42.34 15.01 18.51
CA ALA A 633 -41.70 14.24 17.44
C ALA A 633 -40.38 13.65 17.94
N ALA A 634 -40.12 12.38 17.62
CA ALA A 634 -38.97 11.62 18.10
C ALA A 634 -37.64 12.35 17.81
N ALA A 635 -37.00 12.82 18.88
CA ALA A 635 -35.72 13.49 18.84
C ALA A 635 -34.62 12.52 18.37
N ALA A 636 -33.73 12.99 17.51
CA ALA A 636 -32.45 12.36 17.28
C ALA A 636 -31.69 12.35 18.62
N THR A 637 -31.46 11.16 19.17
CA THR A 637 -30.66 10.99 20.38
C THR A 637 -29.25 11.54 20.14
N PRO A 638 -28.71 12.39 21.02
CA PRO A 638 -27.33 12.84 20.90
C PRO A 638 -26.41 11.62 20.86
N VAL A 639 -25.49 11.61 19.89
CA VAL A 639 -24.45 10.59 19.76
C VAL A 639 -23.65 10.60 21.06
N THR A 640 -23.67 9.49 21.79
CA THR A 640 -22.80 9.29 22.95
C THR A 640 -21.35 9.35 22.51
N THR A 641 -20.60 10.22 23.17
CA THR A 641 -19.15 10.41 23.06
C THR A 641 -18.40 9.07 23.07
N PRO A 642 -17.34 8.90 22.26
CA PRO A 642 -16.38 7.83 22.50
C PRO A 642 -15.74 8.02 23.88
N PRO A 643 -15.48 6.95 24.66
CA PRO A 643 -14.83 7.09 25.96
C PRO A 643 -13.43 7.65 25.77
N ALA A 644 -13.09 8.69 26.54
CA ALA A 644 -11.71 9.12 26.67
C ALA A 644 -10.89 7.95 27.21
N VAL A 645 -9.89 7.50 26.45
CA VAL A 645 -8.90 6.52 26.93
C VAL A 645 -8.15 7.18 28.08
N ALA A 646 -8.40 6.71 29.30
CA ALA A 646 -7.70 7.20 30.47
C ALA A 646 -6.20 6.83 30.37
N PRO A 647 -5.28 7.76 30.66
CA PRO A 647 -3.85 7.43 30.67
C PRO A 647 -3.57 6.37 31.74
N PRO A 648 -2.65 5.42 31.48
CA PRO A 648 -2.27 4.41 32.46
C PRO A 648 -1.63 5.08 33.70
N PRO A 649 -1.86 4.55 34.90
CA PRO A 649 -1.25 5.07 36.11
C PRO A 649 0.29 4.94 36.02
N PRO A 650 1.04 5.89 36.59
CA PRO A 650 2.50 5.83 36.59
C PRO A 650 2.98 4.56 37.32
N ALA A 651 3.87 3.82 36.67
CA ALA A 651 4.49 2.64 37.23
C ALA A 651 5.25 2.99 38.51
N ALA A 652 4.94 2.29 39.60
CA ALA A 652 5.60 2.43 40.87
C ALA A 652 7.08 2.03 40.76
N THR A 653 7.97 2.96 41.08
CA THR A 653 9.40 2.71 41.26
C THR A 653 9.63 1.92 42.55
N GLY A 654 9.91 0.61 42.40
CA GLY A 654 10.42 -0.25 43.46
C GLY A 654 11.96 -0.30 43.46
N PRO A 655 12.62 -0.42 44.63
CA PRO A 655 14.04 -0.10 44.77
C PRO A 655 14.99 -1.25 44.44
N SER A 656 16.17 -0.82 44.03
CA SER A 656 17.43 -1.57 43.91
C SER A 656 17.77 -2.45 45.10
N SER A 657 18.21 -3.68 44.84
CA SER A 657 19.10 -4.43 45.72
C SER A 657 20.28 -4.99 44.92
N SER A 658 21.44 -4.47 45.28
CA SER A 658 22.78 -4.90 44.94
C SER A 658 23.12 -6.30 45.46
N SER A 659 23.83 -7.10 44.66
CA SER A 659 24.91 -7.94 45.18
C SER A 659 25.90 -8.33 44.09
N SER A 660 27.12 -7.88 44.31
CA SER A 660 28.38 -8.25 43.69
C SER A 660 28.71 -9.75 43.76
N SER A 661 29.40 -10.27 42.75
CA SER A 661 30.67 -10.99 42.96
C SER A 661 31.38 -11.32 41.65
N SER A 662 32.65 -10.97 41.65
CA SER A 662 33.74 -11.14 40.68
C SER A 662 34.28 -12.57 40.54
N SER A 663 34.83 -12.91 39.36
CA SER A 663 36.07 -13.69 39.15
C SER A 663 36.28 -13.88 37.63
N SER A 664 37.27 -13.23 36.97
CA SER A 664 38.65 -13.72 36.71
C SER A 664 38.68 -14.97 35.80
N ALA A 665 39.48 -15.13 34.74
CA ALA A 665 40.70 -14.46 34.27
C ALA A 665 41.06 -14.96 32.85
N ALA A 666 42.01 -14.22 32.24
CA ALA A 666 43.11 -14.69 31.38
C ALA A 666 42.77 -15.19 29.95
N ALA A 667 43.18 -14.50 28.88
CA ALA A 667 44.54 -14.25 28.36
C ALA A 667 44.78 -15.10 27.10
N ALA A 668 45.00 -14.44 25.96
CA ALA A 668 46.11 -14.71 25.04
C ALA A 668 45.94 -13.85 23.79
N ALA A 669 46.84 -12.89 23.64
CA ALA A 669 47.09 -12.16 22.41
C ALA A 669 47.96 -13.03 21.49
N ALA A 670 47.61 -13.11 20.21
CA ALA A 670 48.51 -13.56 19.17
C ALA A 670 48.38 -12.59 17.97
N THR A 671 49.38 -11.74 17.83
CA THR A 671 49.64 -10.92 16.65
C THR A 671 50.47 -11.75 15.68
N VAL A 672 49.98 -11.97 14.45
CA VAL A 672 50.82 -12.39 13.32
C VAL A 672 50.48 -11.51 12.12
N ALA A 673 51.51 -10.80 11.67
CA ALA A 673 51.57 -10.00 10.47
C ALA A 673 51.41 -10.86 9.20
N ARG A 674 50.80 -10.29 8.15
CA ARG A 674 51.10 -10.71 6.77
C ARG A 674 51.31 -9.51 5.87
N ASN A 675 52.46 -9.57 5.21
CA ASN A 675 52.92 -8.71 4.14
C ASN A 675 52.15 -8.94 2.84
N ASN A 676 52.21 -7.89 2.02
CA ASN A 676 52.09 -7.82 0.56
C ASN A 676 52.58 -9.06 -0.21
N GLU A 677 51.92 -9.35 -1.33
CA GLU A 677 52.48 -9.35 -2.71
C GLU A 677 51.37 -9.82 -3.69
N GLY A 678 51.12 -9.06 -4.76
CA GLY A 678 51.35 -9.48 -6.15
C GLY A 678 50.30 -10.49 -6.66
N THR A 679 49.55 -10.27 -7.74
CA THR A 679 50.10 -10.19 -9.10
C THR A 679 48.96 -9.83 -10.06
N ALA A 680 49.24 -8.93 -11.00
CA ALA A 680 48.38 -8.53 -12.09
C ALA A 680 48.28 -9.63 -13.18
N ILE A 681 47.12 -9.75 -13.83
CA ILE A 681 47.01 -10.27 -15.20
C ILE A 681 46.06 -9.35 -15.97
N ASN A 682 46.64 -8.65 -16.95
CA ASN A 682 45.96 -7.95 -18.02
C ASN A 682 45.45 -8.96 -19.06
N THR A 683 44.20 -8.82 -19.50
CA THR A 683 43.81 -9.20 -20.86
C THR A 683 42.84 -8.17 -21.44
N THR A 684 43.37 -7.49 -22.45
CA THR A 684 42.71 -6.57 -23.36
C THR A 684 41.94 -7.36 -24.42
N THR A 685 40.69 -6.98 -24.69
CA THR A 685 40.09 -7.21 -26.01
C THR A 685 39.11 -6.09 -26.36
N THR A 686 39.48 -5.39 -27.42
CA THR A 686 38.77 -4.33 -28.13
C THR A 686 37.71 -4.92 -29.08
N ALA A 687 36.52 -4.34 -29.12
CA ALA A 687 35.70 -4.26 -30.33
C ALA A 687 34.65 -3.14 -30.18
N GLU A 688 34.73 -2.15 -31.07
CA GLU A 688 33.78 -1.05 -31.27
C GLU A 688 32.55 -1.50 -32.09
N PRO A 689 31.48 -0.66 -32.15
CA PRO A 689 30.12 -1.11 -32.45
C PRO A 689 29.68 -0.88 -33.90
N GLU A 690 28.81 -1.75 -34.41
CA GLU A 690 28.04 -1.50 -35.63
C GLU A 690 26.66 -0.89 -35.34
N THR A 691 26.49 0.32 -35.84
CA THR A 691 25.22 1.04 -36.04
C THR A 691 24.43 0.48 -37.23
N VAL A 692 23.16 0.11 -37.07
CA VAL A 692 22.17 0.14 -38.19
C VAL A 692 20.73 0.42 -37.71
N LYS A 693 20.24 1.58 -38.15
CA LYS A 693 18.92 1.99 -38.68
C LYS A 693 17.60 1.73 -37.91
N LYS A 694 16.96 2.87 -37.65
CA LYS A 694 15.51 3.12 -37.62
C LYS A 694 14.78 2.53 -38.84
N VAL A 695 13.66 1.85 -38.57
CA VAL A 695 12.50 1.74 -39.46
C VAL A 695 11.24 1.89 -38.60
N GLY A 696 10.34 2.79 -38.99
CA GLY A 696 9.05 3.01 -38.35
C GLY A 696 7.95 2.09 -38.88
N VAL A 697 6.69 2.51 -38.64
CA VAL A 697 5.38 1.93 -39.03
C VAL A 697 4.68 1.27 -37.81
N LEU A 698 3.71 1.94 -37.17
CA LEU A 698 2.25 1.96 -37.47
C LEU A 698 1.51 0.70 -37.01
N GLY A 699 0.53 0.89 -36.12
CA GLY A 699 -0.78 0.22 -36.24
C GLY A 699 -1.13 -0.88 -35.23
N CYS A 700 -2.35 -0.73 -34.71
CA CYS A 700 -3.26 -1.76 -34.21
C CYS A 700 -3.24 -2.13 -32.72
N CYS A 701 -4.20 -1.51 -32.03
CA CYS A 701 -5.04 -2.12 -31.00
C CYS A 701 -5.41 -3.58 -31.35
N SER A 702 -5.35 -4.48 -30.36
CA SER A 702 -6.41 -5.47 -30.06
C SER A 702 -6.03 -6.37 -28.87
N ILE A 703 -6.88 -6.33 -27.84
CA ILE A 703 -7.37 -7.46 -27.02
C ILE A 703 -6.33 -8.25 -26.19
N LEU A 704 -6.36 -8.06 -24.87
CA LEU A 704 -6.23 -9.11 -23.85
C LEU A 704 -6.85 -8.74 -22.51
#